data_AF-A0A7C4C868-F1
#
_entry.id   AF-A0A7C4C868-F1
#
_cell.length_a   1.000
_cell.length_b   1.000
_cell.length_c   1.000
_cell.angle_alpha   90.00
_cell.angle_beta   90.00
_cell.angle_gamma   90.00
#
_symmetry.space_group_name_H-M   'P 1'
#
loop_
_entity.id
_entity.type
_entity.pdbx_description
1 polymer ?
#
loop_
_entity_poly.entity_id
_entity_poly.type
_entity_poly.pdbx_seq_one_letter_code
_entity_poly.pdbx_strand_id
1 'polypeptide(L)'
;MRFPCAALRRYVALCVLMAGGGGLMPAAGQPIPKPDYLTYMPPGSGAALPIQQARASAMLHLFGDQASPGYRDEAPRDGIDDRRHAWLMRLSERFAPWIVRHAAGFPMDLRRWLEGGEPFPLYIDEFDVARHDPRLVRTDALDWSELRGQPCPEGGEEASPGVADCQLLRLLRRLAPGERPPPAAASAEEERQLSMYFDFPGQDPASWAREFEGTAQGTPSRKYLGYAKSFVKPFLATRPAGPDGVERYEFVLQYWFFYPYNDAGNVHEGDWEHLNVVLTTRAWRERAPTAAEMGTLLDGAVALDDVIIHRTEHYFHHWVYVTDYLAPDLYAPRPEWERQVAARQQEREGERVRWFAARSLAYLDAGETQLSLHPKVFVGGDGKGLNAILGPPSRLGRSSHGSFPMPALYKDIGPQGTGEVIQTDWRIVRAPPGADAPETEPVVRYDNPARLEILPDWERVLPLMWTDPDVRRRYAWMVLPIRFGYPATKSPFAGIVKYAETGNLSVMAPSFSGGWNRVGDGAGYERYEPHRLSSWYPGSLQDNFVQSWGFLNLTAPLLVSIPPFDLAWRLVRTPFHGSNPVNGSSYYNSATVPYRFIGGTVGVSRFTLPSDFFGLFGFPELYEPLLVALADAGVGAGDLVSGPEETTSSTDLVAGVSLFLGRRFVSENTLRHSRSGLSQVFTVTGAPTAYRLSGEVSMWEYAGSLRYNLATGGFQPYVKGGYGLSWYRVENAALDSTVLGDGTSRWVRKPGLFENLLPNTWHLGAGIELVPLSGVGSLDWGLKLEGVVFSHKLGLTGESDELLLVSDRRVARWHLNVVTTVSF
;
A
#
# COMPACT_ATOMS: atom_id res chain seq x y z
N MET A 1 44.70 -17.72 15.53
CA MET A 1 43.58 -18.66 15.26
C MET A 1 43.27 -18.65 13.77
N ARG A 2 43.50 -19.78 13.08
CA ARG A 2 43.20 -19.93 11.65
C ARG A 2 41.68 -20.05 11.45
N PHE A 3 41.07 -19.11 10.72
CA PHE A 3 39.71 -19.25 10.21
C PHE A 3 39.74 -19.22 8.67
N PRO A 4 39.44 -20.33 7.98
CA PRO A 4 39.46 -20.42 6.53
C PRO A 4 38.12 -19.98 5.91
N CYS A 5 38.08 -19.87 4.57
CA CYS A 5 36.93 -19.65 3.67
C CYS A 5 35.61 -20.38 3.99
N ALA A 6 35.58 -21.28 4.98
CA ALA A 6 34.37 -21.84 5.54
C ALA A 6 33.43 -20.78 6.14
N ALA A 7 33.92 -19.61 6.56
CA ALA A 7 33.10 -18.58 7.20
C ALA A 7 32.06 -17.94 6.25
N LEU A 8 32.36 -17.78 4.95
CA LEU A 8 31.42 -17.20 3.97
C LEU A 8 30.43 -18.25 3.44
N ARG A 9 30.88 -19.51 3.22
CA ARG A 9 29.95 -20.63 3.04
C ARG A 9 29.07 -20.83 4.25
N ARG A 10 29.60 -20.63 5.46
CA ARG A 10 28.83 -20.61 6.70
C ARG A 10 28.01 -19.34 6.86
N TYR A 11 28.34 -18.17 6.31
CA TYR A 11 27.50 -16.97 6.42
C TYR A 11 26.36 -16.99 5.40
N VAL A 12 26.61 -17.49 4.18
CA VAL A 12 25.55 -17.77 3.21
C VAL A 12 24.71 -18.95 3.70
N ALA A 13 25.33 -20.01 4.24
CA ALA A 13 24.58 -21.08 4.89
C ALA A 13 23.93 -20.65 6.20
N LEU A 14 24.44 -19.66 6.96
CA LEU A 14 23.84 -19.12 8.19
C LEU A 14 22.78 -18.08 7.86
N CYS A 15 22.84 -17.38 6.72
CA CYS A 15 21.71 -16.60 6.21
C CYS A 15 20.63 -17.53 5.65
N VAL A 16 21.00 -18.65 5.00
CA VAL A 16 20.10 -19.72 4.57
C VAL A 16 19.59 -20.58 5.75
N LEU A 17 20.35 -20.73 6.84
CA LEU A 17 20.00 -21.44 8.09
C LEU A 17 19.40 -20.51 9.14
N MET A 18 19.54 -19.19 9.06
CA MET A 18 18.73 -18.23 9.82
C MET A 18 17.41 -17.96 9.10
N ALA A 19 17.40 -18.02 7.76
CA ALA A 19 16.17 -18.16 6.98
C ALA A 19 15.55 -19.57 7.06
N GLY A 20 16.32 -20.60 7.45
CA GLY A 20 15.90 -22.01 7.46
C GLY A 20 15.89 -22.71 8.83
N GLY A 21 16.29 -22.04 9.92
CA GLY A 21 16.59 -22.69 11.20
C GLY A 21 16.68 -21.77 12.42
N GLY A 22 16.51 -20.46 12.26
CA GLY A 22 16.10 -19.60 13.36
C GLY A 22 14.58 -19.66 13.43
N GLY A 23 14.05 -20.35 14.44
CA GLY A 23 12.63 -20.27 14.79
C GLY A 23 12.27 -18.85 15.23
N LEU A 24 12.19 -17.91 14.28
CA LEU A 24 11.18 -16.88 14.33
C LEU A 24 9.88 -17.66 14.27
N MET A 25 9.37 -18.05 15.45
CA MET A 25 8.00 -18.53 15.51
C MET A 25 7.18 -17.45 14.82
N PRO A 26 6.47 -17.80 13.72
CA PRO A 26 5.64 -16.83 13.07
C PRO A 26 4.74 -16.23 14.15
N ALA A 27 4.50 -14.92 14.10
CA ALA A 27 3.37 -14.33 14.78
C ALA A 27 2.10 -14.87 14.09
N ALA A 28 1.85 -16.17 14.26
CA ALA A 28 0.64 -16.82 13.87
C ALA A 28 -0.38 -16.28 14.87
N GLY A 29 -1.27 -15.40 14.41
CA GLY A 29 -2.32 -14.83 15.25
C GLY A 29 -3.02 -15.92 16.08
N GLN A 30 -3.47 -15.58 17.28
CA GLN A 30 -4.19 -16.52 18.11
C GLN A 30 -5.53 -16.85 17.41
N PRO A 31 -6.00 -18.11 17.37
CA PRO A 31 -7.39 -18.39 16.99
C PRO A 31 -8.31 -17.65 17.96
N ILE A 32 -9.36 -17.01 17.45
CA ILE A 32 -10.35 -16.29 18.27
C ILE A 32 -11.58 -17.19 18.42
N PRO A 33 -11.70 -17.94 19.52
CA PRO A 33 -12.80 -18.87 19.70
C PRO A 33 -14.11 -18.11 19.99
N LYS A 34 -15.21 -18.81 19.73
CA LYS A 34 -16.57 -18.25 19.86
C LYS A 34 -16.88 -17.60 21.21
N PRO A 35 -16.47 -18.16 22.36
CA PRO A 35 -16.74 -17.55 23.66
C PRO A 35 -16.06 -16.19 23.89
N ASP A 36 -14.98 -15.91 23.16
CA ASP A 36 -14.07 -14.80 23.47
C ASP A 36 -14.08 -13.69 22.40
N TYR A 37 -14.73 -13.89 21.24
CA TYR A 37 -14.60 -12.96 20.11
C TYR A 37 -15.04 -11.53 20.46
N LEU A 38 -16.02 -11.38 21.36
CA LEU A 38 -16.53 -10.07 21.74
C LEU A 38 -15.47 -9.22 22.45
N THR A 39 -14.47 -9.85 23.09
CA THR A 39 -13.33 -9.16 23.70
C THR A 39 -12.36 -8.55 22.69
N TYR A 40 -12.51 -8.91 21.41
CA TYR A 40 -11.70 -8.42 20.30
C TYR A 40 -12.48 -7.46 19.39
N MET A 41 -13.71 -7.10 19.76
CA MET A 41 -14.53 -6.13 19.04
C MET A 41 -14.60 -4.81 19.81
N PRO A 42 -14.67 -3.65 19.12
CA PRO A 42 -14.93 -2.37 19.77
C PRO A 42 -16.18 -2.41 20.67
N PRO A 43 -16.16 -1.73 21.83
CA PRO A 43 -17.33 -1.65 22.70
C PRO A 43 -18.52 -1.04 21.96
N GLY A 44 -19.74 -1.51 22.22
CA GLY A 44 -20.96 -1.00 21.58
C GLY A 44 -21.18 -1.46 20.13
N SER A 45 -20.33 -2.34 19.61
CA SER A 45 -20.41 -2.90 18.25
C SER A 45 -21.69 -3.69 17.93
N GLY A 46 -22.52 -4.02 18.93
CA GLY A 46 -23.83 -4.67 18.75
C GLY A 46 -25.05 -3.72 18.74
N ALA A 47 -24.86 -2.42 18.96
CA ALA A 47 -25.95 -1.44 19.09
C ALA A 47 -26.11 -0.49 17.89
N ALA A 48 -25.45 -0.79 16.77
CA ALA A 48 -25.50 0.02 15.56
C ALA A 48 -26.93 0.12 15.02
N LEU A 49 -27.27 1.27 14.43
CA LEU A 49 -28.53 1.51 13.73
C LEU A 49 -28.24 1.68 12.24
N PRO A 50 -29.14 1.23 11.35
CA PRO A 50 -29.00 1.48 9.93
C PRO A 50 -29.14 2.99 9.65
N ILE A 51 -28.39 3.47 8.67
CA ILE A 51 -28.38 4.85 8.23
C ILE A 51 -29.69 5.15 7.50
N GLN A 52 -30.29 6.27 7.86
CA GLN A 52 -31.59 6.68 7.35
C GLN A 52 -31.53 7.01 5.85
N GLN A 53 -32.70 6.96 5.21
CA GLN A 53 -32.95 7.52 3.90
C GLN A 53 -32.48 8.97 3.80
N ALA A 54 -31.83 9.32 2.68
CA ALA A 54 -31.49 10.71 2.39
C ALA A 54 -32.74 11.59 2.33
N ARG A 55 -32.69 12.77 2.96
CA ARG A 55 -33.83 13.71 3.03
C ARG A 55 -34.41 14.04 1.65
N ALA A 56 -33.55 14.25 0.65
CA ALA A 56 -34.01 14.55 -0.71
C ALA A 56 -34.74 13.35 -1.34
N SER A 57 -34.28 12.12 -1.11
CA SER A 57 -34.94 10.91 -1.61
C SER A 57 -36.36 10.77 -1.06
N ALA A 58 -36.55 11.06 0.24
CA ALA A 58 -37.87 11.05 0.88
C ALA A 58 -38.78 12.15 0.32
N MET A 59 -38.29 13.39 0.29
CA MET A 59 -39.05 14.57 -0.14
C MET A 59 -39.48 14.52 -1.61
N LEU A 60 -38.64 13.98 -2.49
CA LEU A 60 -38.90 13.91 -3.92
C LEU A 60 -39.45 12.54 -4.35
N HIS A 61 -39.88 11.72 -3.38
CA HIS A 61 -40.49 10.40 -3.61
C HIS A 61 -39.68 9.53 -4.59
N LEU A 62 -38.37 9.38 -4.34
CA LEU A 62 -37.46 8.65 -5.23
C LEU A 62 -38.00 7.26 -5.62
N PHE A 63 -38.62 6.56 -4.67
CA PHE A 63 -39.18 5.21 -4.85
C PHE A 63 -40.68 5.20 -5.20
N GLY A 64 -41.25 6.34 -5.55
CA GLY A 64 -42.68 6.51 -5.78
C GLY A 64 -43.43 7.04 -4.57
N ASP A 65 -44.47 7.83 -4.84
CA ASP A 65 -45.37 8.38 -3.84
C ASP A 65 -46.46 7.37 -3.49
N GLN A 66 -46.43 6.81 -2.28
CA GLN A 66 -47.42 5.83 -1.80
C GLN A 66 -48.83 6.41 -1.67
N ALA A 67 -48.98 7.74 -1.59
CA ALA A 67 -50.28 8.39 -1.58
C ALA A 67 -50.87 8.56 -2.99
N SER A 68 -50.07 8.34 -4.04
CA SER A 68 -50.51 8.47 -5.43
C SER A 68 -51.44 7.30 -5.81
N PRO A 69 -52.60 7.56 -6.45
CA PRO A 69 -53.48 6.51 -6.96
C PRO A 69 -52.83 5.57 -7.98
N GLY A 70 -51.72 5.99 -8.58
CA GLY A 70 -50.97 5.22 -9.57
C GLY A 70 -49.85 4.36 -8.99
N TYR A 71 -49.60 4.40 -7.67
CA TYR A 71 -48.56 3.62 -7.01
C TYR A 71 -48.88 2.13 -7.04
N ARG A 72 -47.93 1.31 -7.51
CA ARG A 72 -48.05 -0.15 -7.52
C ARG A 72 -46.72 -0.79 -7.15
N ASP A 73 -46.72 -1.73 -6.22
CA ASP A 73 -45.51 -2.38 -5.69
C ASP A 73 -45.79 -3.87 -5.53
N GLU A 74 -45.58 -4.61 -6.62
CA GLU A 74 -45.98 -6.03 -6.73
C GLU A 74 -44.86 -6.92 -7.28
N ALA A 75 -43.98 -6.41 -8.16
CA ALA A 75 -43.09 -7.25 -8.96
C ALA A 75 -41.65 -6.69 -9.08
N PRO A 76 -40.80 -6.86 -8.06
CA PRO A 76 -41.08 -7.49 -6.77
C PRO A 76 -41.73 -6.53 -5.76
N ARG A 77 -42.39 -7.07 -4.74
CA ARG A 77 -42.82 -6.29 -3.58
C ARG A 77 -41.59 -5.87 -2.75
N ASP A 78 -41.11 -4.65 -2.97
CA ASP A 78 -39.85 -4.13 -2.41
C ASP A 78 -39.95 -2.69 -1.88
N GLY A 79 -41.16 -2.12 -1.84
CA GLY A 79 -41.38 -0.74 -1.39
C GLY A 79 -41.07 0.30 -2.47
N ILE A 80 -40.83 -0.12 -3.71
CA ILE A 80 -40.60 0.72 -4.88
C ILE A 80 -41.78 0.57 -5.83
N ASP A 81 -42.27 1.70 -6.34
CA ASP A 81 -43.27 1.68 -7.42
C ASP A 81 -42.73 0.93 -8.66
N ASP A 82 -43.48 0.00 -9.24
CA ASP A 82 -43.04 -0.88 -10.33
C ASP A 82 -42.57 -0.08 -11.56
N ARG A 83 -43.22 1.06 -11.88
CA ARG A 83 -42.78 1.93 -12.99
C ARG A 83 -41.48 2.63 -12.63
N ARG A 84 -41.35 3.07 -11.38
CA ARG A 84 -40.10 3.64 -10.84
C ARG A 84 -38.98 2.63 -10.89
N HIS A 85 -39.21 1.40 -10.45
CA HIS A 85 -38.26 0.31 -10.48
C HIS A 85 -37.74 0.07 -11.91
N ALA A 86 -38.66 -0.05 -12.89
CA ALA A 86 -38.28 -0.27 -14.28
C ALA A 86 -37.38 0.85 -14.85
N TRP A 87 -37.68 2.11 -14.52
CA TRP A 87 -36.85 3.24 -14.93
C TRP A 87 -35.47 3.25 -14.25
N LEU A 88 -35.43 3.05 -12.93
CA LEU A 88 -34.19 2.98 -12.16
C LEU A 88 -33.31 1.81 -12.63
N MET A 89 -33.90 0.69 -13.06
CA MET A 89 -33.16 -0.45 -13.59
C MET A 89 -32.48 -0.12 -14.92
N ARG A 90 -33.18 0.60 -15.82
CA ARG A 90 -32.59 1.05 -17.09
C ARG A 90 -31.41 2.01 -16.89
N LEU A 91 -31.52 2.92 -15.91
CA LEU A 91 -30.39 3.77 -15.51
C LEU A 91 -29.25 2.91 -14.94
N SER A 92 -29.58 1.98 -14.06
CA SER A 92 -28.62 1.09 -13.41
C SER A 92 -27.83 0.23 -14.41
N GLU A 93 -28.50 -0.32 -15.42
CA GLU A 93 -27.90 -1.10 -16.51
C GLU A 93 -26.96 -0.23 -17.36
N ARG A 94 -27.43 0.95 -17.79
CA ARG A 94 -26.66 1.85 -18.66
C ARG A 94 -25.36 2.35 -18.04
N PHE A 95 -25.37 2.59 -16.73
CA PHE A 95 -24.23 3.15 -16.00
C PHE A 95 -23.53 2.13 -15.11
N ALA A 96 -23.86 0.84 -15.27
CA ALA A 96 -23.26 -0.23 -14.50
C ALA A 96 -21.73 -0.28 -14.68
N PRO A 97 -20.97 -0.53 -13.61
CA PRO A 97 -19.52 -0.60 -13.68
C PRO A 97 -19.04 -1.86 -14.39
N TRP A 98 -17.87 -1.78 -14.99
CA TRP A 98 -17.10 -2.94 -15.43
C TRP A 98 -15.97 -3.20 -14.46
N ILE A 99 -16.01 -4.38 -13.84
CA ILE A 99 -15.04 -4.80 -12.84
C ILE A 99 -13.88 -5.48 -13.55
N VAL A 100 -12.71 -4.87 -13.46
CA VAL A 100 -11.44 -5.37 -13.99
C VAL A 100 -10.71 -6.07 -12.87
N ARG A 101 -10.55 -7.38 -12.99
CA ARG A 101 -10.03 -8.21 -11.92
C ARG A 101 -8.51 -8.25 -11.92
N HIS A 102 -7.93 -8.02 -10.74
CA HIS A 102 -6.55 -8.37 -10.43
C HIS A 102 -6.45 -9.77 -9.81
N ALA A 103 -7.47 -10.18 -9.05
CA ALA A 103 -7.51 -11.42 -8.30
C ALA A 103 -8.66 -12.35 -8.74
N ALA A 104 -8.75 -13.50 -8.06
CA ALA A 104 -9.81 -14.49 -8.29
C ALA A 104 -11.21 -14.01 -7.87
N GLY A 105 -11.27 -13.10 -6.89
CA GLY A 105 -12.51 -12.56 -6.35
C GLY A 105 -13.32 -11.72 -7.35
N PHE A 106 -14.64 -11.79 -7.23
CA PHE A 106 -15.61 -10.95 -7.94
C PHE A 106 -16.84 -10.75 -7.06
N PRO A 107 -17.60 -9.65 -7.24
CA PRO A 107 -18.82 -9.39 -6.48
C PRO A 107 -19.88 -10.47 -6.70
N MET A 108 -20.41 -11.04 -5.61
CA MET A 108 -21.27 -12.23 -5.65
C MET A 108 -22.70 -11.98 -5.12
N ASP A 109 -23.62 -12.83 -5.56
CA ASP A 109 -25.04 -12.82 -5.20
C ASP A 109 -25.26 -13.41 -3.81
N LEU A 110 -25.39 -12.54 -2.81
CA LEU A 110 -25.75 -12.92 -1.45
C LEU A 110 -26.90 -13.95 -1.42
N ARG A 111 -27.91 -13.75 -2.27
CA ARG A 111 -29.11 -14.58 -2.26
C ARG A 111 -28.80 -16.00 -2.66
N ARG A 112 -27.86 -16.26 -3.56
CA ARG A 112 -27.55 -17.64 -3.96
C ARG A 112 -27.03 -18.50 -2.81
N TRP A 113 -26.37 -17.92 -1.81
CA TRP A 113 -26.03 -18.64 -0.58
C TRP A 113 -27.26 -18.84 0.30
N LEU A 114 -28.09 -17.81 0.48
CA LEU A 114 -29.34 -17.89 1.25
C LEU A 114 -30.37 -18.86 0.64
N GLU A 115 -30.27 -19.13 -0.65
CA GLU A 115 -31.28 -19.80 -1.47
C GLU A 115 -30.83 -21.16 -2.04
N GLY A 116 -29.54 -21.49 -1.90
CA GLY A 116 -28.84 -22.58 -2.59
C GLY A 116 -29.20 -24.00 -2.15
N GLY A 117 -30.13 -24.17 -1.21
CA GLY A 117 -30.63 -25.48 -0.75
C GLY A 117 -29.78 -26.18 0.32
N GLU A 118 -28.57 -25.67 0.60
CA GLU A 118 -27.79 -26.04 1.79
C GLU A 118 -28.19 -25.14 2.97
N PRO A 119 -28.17 -25.66 4.22
CA PRO A 119 -28.42 -24.85 5.41
C PRO A 119 -27.44 -23.67 5.49
N PHE A 120 -27.99 -22.46 5.63
CA PHE A 120 -27.19 -21.24 5.78
C PHE A 120 -27.66 -20.48 7.03
N PRO A 121 -27.20 -20.89 8.22
CA PRO A 121 -27.72 -20.36 9.47
C PRO A 121 -27.26 -18.92 9.72
N LEU A 122 -28.21 -18.07 10.13
CA LEU A 122 -27.90 -16.86 10.90
C LEU A 122 -27.62 -17.29 12.35
N TYR A 123 -26.39 -17.10 12.81
CA TYR A 123 -26.03 -17.30 14.20
C TYR A 123 -26.44 -16.09 15.03
N ILE A 124 -26.99 -16.35 16.22
CA ILE A 124 -27.42 -15.33 17.18
C ILE A 124 -26.77 -15.66 18.51
N ASP A 125 -25.74 -14.92 18.86
CA ASP A 125 -25.06 -15.07 20.14
C ASP A 125 -25.52 -14.02 21.13
N GLU A 126 -25.78 -14.47 22.35
CA GLU A 126 -26.16 -13.63 23.47
C GLU A 126 -25.03 -13.61 24.50
N PHE A 127 -24.48 -12.41 24.74
CA PHE A 127 -23.41 -12.17 25.70
C PHE A 127 -23.91 -11.43 26.93
N ASP A 128 -23.36 -11.80 28.08
CA ASP A 128 -23.40 -11.02 29.30
C ASP A 128 -22.23 -10.04 29.30
N VAL A 129 -22.51 -8.74 29.23
CA VAL A 129 -21.52 -7.66 29.20
C VAL A 129 -21.53 -6.82 30.47
N ALA A 130 -22.31 -7.19 31.50
CA ALA A 130 -22.31 -6.48 32.80
C ALA A 130 -20.99 -6.65 33.57
N ARG A 131 -20.17 -7.65 33.20
CA ARG A 131 -18.89 -7.98 33.83
C ARG A 131 -17.72 -7.49 32.99
N HIS A 132 -16.55 -7.37 33.63
CA HIS A 132 -15.32 -6.89 32.98
C HIS A 132 -14.90 -7.73 31.76
N ASP A 133 -15.16 -9.04 31.78
CA ASP A 133 -14.99 -9.93 30.64
C ASP A 133 -16.38 -10.41 30.17
N PRO A 134 -16.77 -10.10 28.92
CA PRO A 134 -17.97 -10.62 28.31
C PRO A 134 -18.04 -12.15 28.37
N ARG A 135 -19.21 -12.69 28.71
CA ARG A 135 -19.44 -14.15 28.73
C ARG A 135 -20.54 -14.53 27.76
N LEU A 136 -20.24 -15.43 26.83
CA LEU A 136 -21.26 -16.06 25.99
C LEU A 136 -22.26 -16.84 26.87
N VAL A 137 -23.52 -16.44 26.83
CA VAL A 137 -24.62 -17.04 27.60
C VAL A 137 -25.30 -18.13 26.78
N ARG A 138 -25.57 -17.83 25.51
CA ARG A 138 -26.34 -18.68 24.61
C ARG A 138 -25.97 -18.40 23.16
N THR A 139 -26.05 -19.44 22.34
CA THR A 139 -26.03 -19.37 20.89
C THR A 139 -27.31 -20.01 20.38
N ASP A 140 -28.09 -19.23 19.62
CA ASP A 140 -29.19 -19.73 18.81
C ASP A 140 -28.74 -19.70 17.33
N ALA A 141 -29.40 -20.49 16.48
CA ALA A 141 -29.20 -20.46 15.03
C ALA A 141 -30.56 -20.48 14.34
N LEU A 142 -30.70 -19.63 13.32
CA LEU A 142 -31.88 -19.54 12.47
C LEU A 142 -31.47 -20.00 11.07
N ASP A 143 -31.93 -21.16 10.61
CA ASP A 143 -31.68 -21.57 9.23
C ASP A 143 -32.46 -20.66 8.26
N TRP A 144 -31.73 -19.89 7.47
CA TRP A 144 -32.33 -18.95 6.52
C TRP A 144 -33.10 -19.66 5.41
N SER A 145 -32.77 -20.92 5.13
CA SER A 145 -33.47 -21.73 4.13
C SER A 145 -34.88 -22.14 4.59
N GLU A 146 -35.08 -22.30 5.91
CA GLU A 146 -36.37 -22.66 6.53
C GLU A 146 -37.40 -21.52 6.50
N LEU A 147 -36.96 -20.28 6.29
CA LEU A 147 -37.85 -19.13 6.08
C LEU A 147 -38.75 -19.29 4.84
N ARG A 148 -38.49 -20.29 3.98
CA ARG A 148 -39.34 -20.69 2.84
C ARG A 148 -40.48 -21.65 3.21
N GLY A 149 -40.46 -22.22 4.41
CA GLY A 149 -41.26 -23.40 4.76
C GLY A 149 -42.62 -23.09 5.39
N GLN A 150 -42.70 -22.12 6.32
CA GLN A 150 -43.92 -21.81 7.08
C GLN A 150 -43.90 -20.35 7.60
N PRO A 151 -44.91 -19.51 7.26
CA PRO A 151 -45.03 -18.18 7.85
C PRO A 151 -45.37 -18.26 9.34
N CYS A 152 -45.07 -17.21 10.10
CA CYS A 152 -45.48 -17.12 11.49
C CYS A 152 -47.02 -17.17 11.59
N PRO A 153 -47.62 -18.13 12.34
CA PRO A 153 -49.07 -18.31 12.38
C PRO A 153 -49.83 -17.11 12.95
N GLU A 154 -51.08 -16.93 12.50
CA GLU A 154 -52.02 -15.98 13.11
C GLU A 154 -52.28 -16.38 14.57
N GLY A 155 -51.81 -15.55 15.51
CA GLY A 155 -51.80 -15.86 16.96
C GLY A 155 -50.51 -15.44 17.66
N GLY A 156 -49.44 -15.20 16.89
CA GLY A 156 -48.24 -14.51 17.36
C GLY A 156 -47.07 -15.41 17.78
N GLU A 157 -45.95 -14.75 18.06
CA GLU A 157 -44.62 -15.34 18.26
C GLU A 157 -44.52 -16.28 19.48
N GLU A 158 -45.39 -16.08 20.49
CA GLU A 158 -45.42 -16.87 21.73
C GLU A 158 -46.03 -18.27 21.54
N ALA A 159 -46.90 -18.43 20.53
CA ALA A 159 -47.60 -19.70 20.28
C ALA A 159 -46.74 -20.72 19.52
N SER A 160 -45.72 -20.25 18.77
CA SER A 160 -44.91 -21.08 17.86
C SER A 160 -43.42 -20.72 17.89
N PRO A 161 -42.74 -20.90 19.04
CA PRO A 161 -41.35 -20.47 19.24
C PRO A 161 -40.32 -21.20 18.34
N GLY A 162 -40.71 -22.32 17.72
CA GLY A 162 -39.86 -23.12 16.81
C GLY A 162 -40.02 -22.82 15.31
N VAL A 163 -40.83 -21.82 14.93
CA VAL A 163 -40.95 -21.41 13.52
C VAL A 163 -39.92 -20.32 13.21
N ALA A 164 -39.04 -20.59 12.24
CA ALA A 164 -37.94 -19.70 11.83
C ALA A 164 -38.41 -18.25 11.58
N ASP A 165 -39.51 -18.07 10.86
CA ASP A 165 -40.07 -16.76 10.55
C ASP A 165 -40.56 -16.00 11.81
N CYS A 166 -41.15 -16.69 12.80
CA CYS A 166 -41.50 -16.07 14.08
C CYS A 166 -40.28 -15.64 14.89
N GLN A 167 -39.16 -16.37 14.79
CA GLN A 167 -37.91 -15.97 15.44
C GLN A 167 -37.32 -14.72 14.79
N LEU A 168 -37.34 -14.63 13.46
CA LEU A 168 -36.90 -13.43 12.74
C LEU A 168 -37.77 -12.21 13.07
N LEU A 169 -39.10 -12.39 13.17
CA LEU A 169 -40.03 -11.32 13.55
C LEU A 169 -39.75 -10.80 14.98
N ARG A 170 -39.45 -11.69 15.94
CA ARG A 170 -39.02 -11.31 17.30
C ARG A 170 -37.75 -10.46 17.29
N LEU A 171 -36.78 -10.82 16.47
CA LEU A 171 -35.53 -10.05 16.33
C LEU A 171 -35.80 -8.66 15.76
N LEU A 172 -36.66 -8.55 14.74
CA LEU A 172 -37.08 -7.27 14.18
C LEU A 172 -37.73 -6.38 15.24
N ARG A 173 -38.71 -6.89 16.01
CA ARG A 173 -39.34 -6.11 17.09
C ARG A 173 -38.34 -5.66 18.17
N ARG A 174 -37.35 -6.49 18.47
CA ARG A 174 -36.33 -6.18 19.49
C ARG A 174 -35.32 -5.14 19.01
N LEU A 175 -34.91 -5.19 17.73
CA LEU A 175 -33.71 -4.50 17.24
C LEU A 175 -33.97 -3.44 16.16
N ALA A 176 -35.10 -3.50 15.44
CA ALA A 176 -35.39 -2.57 14.36
C ALA A 176 -35.55 -1.12 14.89
N PRO A 177 -35.21 -0.10 14.07
CA PRO A 177 -35.40 1.29 14.45
C PRO A 177 -36.89 1.64 14.66
N GLY A 178 -37.20 2.46 15.68
CA GLY A 178 -38.54 3.05 15.88
C GLY A 178 -39.50 2.28 16.79
N GLU A 179 -39.38 0.95 16.91
CA GLU A 179 -40.23 0.11 17.78
C GLU A 179 -39.53 -0.33 19.07
N ARG A 180 -38.48 0.36 19.52
CA ARG A 180 -37.83 0.01 20.80
C ARG A 180 -38.82 0.29 21.95
N PRO A 181 -39.30 -0.73 22.69
CA PRO A 181 -39.87 -0.46 24.00
C PRO A 181 -38.79 0.26 24.83
N PRO A 182 -39.17 1.22 25.70
CA PRO A 182 -38.22 1.85 26.60
C PRO A 182 -37.43 0.74 27.31
N PRO A 183 -36.10 0.85 27.42
CA PRO A 183 -35.32 -0.20 28.08
C PRO A 183 -35.93 -0.44 29.45
N ALA A 184 -36.36 -1.69 29.71
CA ALA A 184 -36.67 -2.09 31.07
C ALA A 184 -35.45 -1.73 31.92
N ALA A 185 -35.65 -1.17 33.12
CA ALA A 185 -34.55 -0.79 34.01
C ALA A 185 -33.63 -2.01 34.16
N ALA A 186 -32.49 -1.98 33.48
CA ALA A 186 -31.54 -3.07 33.52
C ALA A 186 -31.08 -3.19 34.98
N SER A 187 -31.27 -4.36 35.59
CA SER A 187 -30.62 -4.63 36.86
C SER A 187 -29.12 -4.47 36.64
N ALA A 188 -28.43 -3.73 37.51
CA ALA A 188 -26.99 -3.50 37.43
C ALA A 188 -26.13 -4.80 37.42
N GLU A 189 -26.76 -5.96 37.60
CA GLU A 189 -26.14 -7.28 37.65
C GLU A 189 -26.14 -8.03 36.30
N GLU A 190 -26.95 -7.63 35.30
CA GLU A 190 -27.01 -8.30 33.98
C GLU A 190 -27.26 -7.30 32.84
N GLU A 191 -26.33 -7.24 31.88
CA GLU A 191 -26.45 -6.46 30.66
C GLU A 191 -26.27 -7.43 29.48
N ARG A 192 -27.30 -7.57 28.63
CA ARG A 192 -27.30 -8.55 27.53
C ARG A 192 -27.02 -7.86 26.21
N GLN A 193 -26.01 -8.31 25.49
CA GLN A 193 -25.70 -7.87 24.13
C GLN A 193 -25.91 -9.03 23.14
N LEU A 194 -26.57 -8.74 22.01
CA LEU A 194 -26.70 -9.67 20.90
C LEU A 194 -25.62 -9.41 19.84
N SER A 195 -25.10 -10.49 19.25
CA SER A 195 -24.23 -10.48 18.09
C SER A 195 -24.77 -11.46 17.05
N MET A 196 -25.08 -10.96 15.85
CA MET A 196 -25.68 -11.75 14.77
C MET A 196 -24.75 -11.80 13.58
N TYR A 197 -24.56 -12.98 12.98
CA TYR A 197 -23.68 -13.12 11.82
C TYR A 197 -24.01 -14.32 10.93
N PHE A 198 -23.73 -14.17 9.64
CA PHE A 198 -23.60 -15.28 8.70
C PHE A 198 -22.16 -15.79 8.72
N ASP A 199 -21.97 -17.11 8.71
CA ASP A 199 -20.64 -17.74 8.64
C ASP A 199 -20.42 -18.23 7.22
N PHE A 200 -19.43 -17.67 6.52
CA PHE A 200 -19.14 -18.03 5.13
C PHE A 200 -18.11 -19.17 5.10
N PRO A 201 -18.14 -20.08 4.09
CA PRO A 201 -17.24 -21.21 4.08
C PRO A 201 -15.75 -20.82 4.16
N GLY A 202 -15.03 -21.45 5.10
CA GLY A 202 -13.61 -21.21 5.36
C GLY A 202 -13.38 -20.26 6.54
N GLN A 203 -12.29 -20.43 7.26
CA GLN A 203 -12.02 -19.77 8.56
C GLN A 203 -10.68 -19.03 8.58
N ASP A 204 -9.94 -19.12 7.47
CA ASP A 204 -8.62 -18.51 7.29
C ASP A 204 -8.32 -18.33 5.79
N PRO A 205 -7.35 -17.46 5.43
CA PRO A 205 -6.99 -17.22 4.03
C PRO A 205 -6.68 -18.48 3.20
N ALA A 206 -6.07 -19.50 3.81
CA ALA A 206 -5.71 -20.73 3.09
C ALA A 206 -6.97 -21.55 2.75
N SER A 207 -7.96 -21.56 3.64
CA SER A 207 -9.25 -22.21 3.41
C SER A 207 -10.12 -21.44 2.42
N TRP A 208 -10.17 -20.11 2.50
CA TRP A 208 -10.88 -19.29 1.51
C TRP A 208 -10.31 -19.44 0.12
N ALA A 209 -8.98 -19.51 -0.02
CA ALA A 209 -8.36 -19.78 -1.30
C ALA A 209 -8.76 -21.16 -1.86
N ARG A 210 -8.82 -22.21 -1.03
CA ARG A 210 -9.30 -23.53 -1.51
C ARG A 210 -10.78 -23.51 -1.88
N GLU A 211 -11.55 -22.65 -1.26
CA GLU A 211 -13.00 -22.58 -1.35
C GLU A 211 -13.45 -21.76 -2.57
N PHE A 212 -12.93 -20.54 -2.67
CA PHE A 212 -13.35 -19.50 -3.61
C PHE A 212 -12.39 -19.33 -4.79
N GLU A 213 -11.11 -19.70 -4.64
CA GLU A 213 -10.14 -19.67 -5.74
C GLU A 213 -10.04 -21.04 -6.40
N GLY A 214 -9.97 -21.05 -7.72
CA GLY A 214 -9.86 -22.28 -8.51
C GLY A 214 -8.50 -22.98 -8.34
N THR A 215 -8.23 -23.97 -9.19
CA THR A 215 -6.94 -24.69 -9.16
C THR A 215 -5.75 -23.87 -9.65
N ALA A 216 -6.00 -22.74 -10.32
CA ALA A 216 -5.00 -21.79 -10.79
C ALA A 216 -5.18 -20.42 -10.13
N GLN A 217 -4.07 -19.79 -9.75
CA GLN A 217 -4.07 -18.45 -9.15
C GLN A 217 -4.78 -17.45 -10.08
N GLY A 218 -5.65 -16.62 -9.50
CA GLY A 218 -6.42 -15.62 -10.24
C GLY A 218 -7.66 -16.17 -10.95
N THR A 219 -7.91 -17.48 -10.92
CA THR A 219 -9.14 -18.07 -11.46
C THR A 219 -10.19 -18.27 -10.37
N PRO A 220 -11.48 -17.96 -10.65
CA PRO A 220 -12.54 -18.22 -9.68
C PRO A 220 -12.86 -19.72 -9.59
N SER A 221 -13.31 -20.17 -8.42
CA SER A 221 -13.79 -21.53 -8.23
C SER A 221 -15.03 -21.81 -9.08
N ARG A 222 -15.06 -22.96 -9.77
CA ARG A 222 -16.12 -23.30 -10.73
C ARG A 222 -17.52 -23.33 -10.12
N LYS A 223 -17.64 -23.68 -8.83
CA LYS A 223 -18.93 -23.74 -8.13
C LYS A 223 -19.60 -22.38 -7.94
N TYR A 224 -18.83 -21.29 -8.03
CA TYR A 224 -19.32 -19.92 -7.88
C TYR A 224 -19.52 -19.20 -9.22
N LEU A 225 -19.29 -19.87 -10.35
CA LEU A 225 -19.63 -19.27 -11.66
C LEU A 225 -21.14 -19.03 -11.75
N GLY A 226 -21.51 -17.88 -12.32
CA GLY A 226 -22.89 -17.39 -12.32
C GLY A 226 -23.37 -16.78 -11.00
N TYR A 227 -22.51 -16.63 -9.99
CA TYR A 227 -22.84 -15.88 -8.77
C TYR A 227 -22.64 -14.37 -8.94
N ALA A 228 -22.17 -13.85 -10.08
CA ALA A 228 -21.90 -12.43 -10.20
C ALA A 228 -23.14 -11.57 -9.93
N LYS A 229 -23.06 -10.68 -8.93
CA LYS A 229 -24.13 -9.73 -8.60
C LYS A 229 -23.58 -8.40 -8.10
N SER A 230 -24.23 -7.31 -8.50
CA SER A 230 -24.06 -5.99 -7.89
C SER A 230 -25.42 -5.48 -7.44
N PHE A 231 -25.43 -4.88 -6.25
CA PHE A 231 -26.61 -4.32 -5.63
C PHE A 231 -26.59 -2.80 -5.81
N VAL A 232 -27.62 -2.23 -6.41
CA VAL A 232 -27.67 -0.82 -6.81
C VAL A 232 -28.62 -0.07 -5.90
N LYS A 233 -28.09 0.85 -5.10
CA LYS A 233 -28.85 1.74 -4.22
C LYS A 233 -28.94 3.13 -4.86
N PRO A 234 -30.07 3.50 -5.49
CA PRO A 234 -30.29 4.86 -5.91
C PRO A 234 -30.58 5.76 -4.70
N PHE A 235 -30.08 6.98 -4.73
CA PHE A 235 -30.45 8.03 -3.77
C PHE A 235 -30.28 9.43 -4.38
N LEU A 236 -30.90 10.42 -3.72
CA LEU A 236 -30.75 11.83 -4.05
C LEU A 236 -29.92 12.52 -2.99
N ALA A 237 -28.86 13.21 -3.41
CA ALA A 237 -28.07 14.05 -2.52
C ALA A 237 -28.47 15.52 -2.67
N THR A 238 -28.63 16.23 -1.55
CA THR A 238 -28.85 17.68 -1.56
C THR A 238 -27.50 18.39 -1.73
N ARG A 239 -27.44 19.35 -2.65
CA ARG A 239 -26.32 20.28 -2.75
C ARG A 239 -26.59 21.52 -1.91
N PRO A 240 -25.55 22.13 -1.30
CA PRO A 240 -25.70 23.43 -0.66
C PRO A 240 -26.35 24.42 -1.62
N ALA A 241 -27.30 25.21 -1.12
CA ALA A 241 -27.95 26.25 -1.92
C ALA A 241 -26.90 27.23 -2.43
N GLY A 242 -27.00 27.57 -3.73
CA GLY A 242 -26.12 28.55 -4.34
C GLY A 242 -26.43 29.98 -3.86
N PRO A 243 -25.75 30.99 -4.43
CA PRO A 243 -26.02 32.40 -4.14
C PRO A 243 -27.48 32.83 -4.42
N ASP A 244 -28.18 32.07 -5.26
CA ASP A 244 -29.59 32.27 -5.60
C ASP A 244 -30.56 31.67 -4.56
N GLY A 245 -30.06 31.01 -3.52
CA GLY A 245 -30.87 30.38 -2.47
C GLY A 245 -31.65 29.15 -2.94
N VAL A 246 -31.45 28.69 -4.17
CA VAL A 246 -32.18 27.56 -4.73
C VAL A 246 -31.47 26.26 -4.38
N GLU A 247 -32.18 25.38 -3.66
CA GLU A 247 -31.74 24.02 -3.38
C GLU A 247 -31.67 23.20 -4.67
N ARG A 248 -30.59 22.41 -4.79
CA ARG A 248 -30.32 21.58 -5.96
C ARG A 248 -29.96 20.16 -5.54
N TYR A 249 -30.09 19.23 -6.46
CA TYR A 249 -30.04 17.81 -6.17
C TYR A 249 -29.11 17.07 -7.13
N GLU A 250 -28.46 16.03 -6.64
CA GLU A 250 -27.71 15.07 -7.45
C GLU A 250 -28.42 13.72 -7.41
N PHE A 251 -28.54 13.07 -8.56
CA PHE A 251 -29.01 11.69 -8.65
C PHE A 251 -27.80 10.76 -8.64
N VAL A 252 -27.79 9.80 -7.71
CA VAL A 252 -26.64 8.94 -7.48
C VAL A 252 -27.09 7.48 -7.57
N LEU A 253 -26.33 6.69 -8.33
CA LEU A 253 -26.41 5.24 -8.31
C LEU A 253 -25.21 4.71 -7.52
N GLN A 254 -25.48 4.13 -6.35
CA GLN A 254 -24.46 3.52 -5.51
C GLN A 254 -24.44 2.00 -5.76
N TYR A 255 -23.39 1.52 -6.40
CA TYR A 255 -23.19 0.10 -6.70
C TYR A 255 -22.40 -0.54 -5.56
N TRP A 256 -23.05 -1.46 -4.83
CA TRP A 256 -22.46 -2.26 -3.77
C TRP A 256 -22.02 -3.62 -4.30
N PHE A 257 -20.90 -4.09 -3.78
CA PHE A 257 -20.21 -5.30 -4.16
C PHE A 257 -19.98 -6.16 -2.93
N PHE A 258 -20.62 -7.33 -2.89
CA PHE A 258 -20.40 -8.28 -1.82
C PHE A 258 -19.30 -9.26 -2.18
N TYR A 259 -18.30 -9.40 -1.32
CA TYR A 259 -17.28 -10.44 -1.40
C TYR A 259 -17.40 -11.34 -0.18
N PRO A 260 -17.31 -12.67 -0.32
CA PRO A 260 -17.49 -13.58 0.81
C PRO A 260 -16.32 -13.61 1.81
N TYR A 261 -15.17 -13.03 1.46
CA TYR A 261 -14.00 -12.89 2.34
C TYR A 261 -13.13 -11.72 1.88
N ASN A 262 -12.15 -11.33 2.69
CA ASN A 262 -11.04 -10.43 2.36
C ASN A 262 -9.74 -11.04 2.92
N ASP A 263 -8.73 -11.25 2.07
CA ASP A 263 -7.46 -11.89 2.43
C ASP A 263 -6.27 -10.92 2.50
N ALA A 264 -6.53 -9.60 2.50
CA ALA A 264 -5.52 -8.54 2.55
C ALA A 264 -4.86 -8.37 3.94
N GLY A 265 -4.36 -7.16 4.25
CA GLY A 265 -3.87 -6.83 5.60
C GLY A 265 -4.95 -6.96 6.68
N ASN A 266 -6.21 -6.81 6.26
CA ASN A 266 -7.41 -6.92 7.08
C ASN A 266 -8.13 -8.24 6.78
N VAL A 267 -7.61 -9.34 7.31
CA VAL A 267 -8.15 -10.68 7.06
C VAL A 267 -9.49 -10.83 7.77
N HIS A 268 -10.61 -10.96 7.04
CA HIS A 268 -11.93 -11.25 7.61
C HIS A 268 -12.87 -11.95 6.61
N GLU A 269 -13.90 -12.60 7.15
CA GLU A 269 -15.02 -13.09 6.34
C GLU A 269 -15.96 -11.93 6.00
N GLY A 270 -16.55 -12.04 4.81
CA GLY A 270 -17.43 -11.08 4.15
C GLY A 270 -16.90 -9.66 4.05
N ASP A 271 -17.22 -9.00 2.94
CA ASP A 271 -16.77 -7.64 2.66
C ASP A 271 -17.79 -6.94 1.77
N TRP A 272 -17.96 -5.64 1.97
CA TRP A 272 -18.86 -4.79 1.21
C TRP A 272 -18.10 -3.57 0.72
N GLU A 273 -17.89 -3.53 -0.58
CA GLU A 273 -17.23 -2.42 -1.27
C GLU A 273 -18.25 -1.68 -2.12
N HIS A 274 -18.00 -0.43 -2.46
CA HIS A 274 -18.93 0.32 -3.31
C HIS A 274 -18.29 1.37 -4.22
N LEU A 275 -19.07 1.77 -5.21
CA LEU A 275 -18.81 2.85 -6.14
C LEU A 275 -20.05 3.74 -6.23
N ASN A 276 -19.87 5.06 -6.18
CA ASN A 276 -20.94 5.97 -6.60
C ASN A 276 -20.76 6.39 -8.06
N VAL A 277 -21.86 6.39 -8.80
CA VAL A 277 -21.96 6.99 -10.13
C VAL A 277 -22.99 8.11 -10.05
N VAL A 278 -22.49 9.34 -10.11
CA VAL A 278 -23.34 10.53 -10.03
C VAL A 278 -23.75 10.90 -11.44
N LEU A 279 -25.06 10.92 -11.69
CA LEU A 279 -25.62 11.18 -13.00
C LEU A 279 -26.08 12.63 -13.12
N THR A 280 -26.01 13.14 -14.34
CA THR A 280 -26.63 14.40 -14.75
C THR A 280 -27.17 14.24 -16.17
N THR A 281 -27.74 15.30 -16.72
CA THR A 281 -28.13 15.34 -18.13
C THR A 281 -27.25 16.33 -18.89
N ARG A 282 -27.19 16.21 -20.22
CA ARG A 282 -26.50 17.18 -21.07
C ARG A 282 -26.99 18.62 -20.83
N ALA A 283 -28.28 18.80 -20.52
CA ALA A 283 -28.88 20.10 -20.23
C ALA A 283 -28.44 20.69 -18.88
N TRP A 284 -28.01 19.84 -17.93
CA TRP A 284 -27.63 20.22 -16.57
C TRP A 284 -26.13 20.00 -16.31
N ARG A 285 -25.31 19.93 -17.35
CA ARG A 285 -23.86 19.68 -17.21
C ARG A 285 -23.13 20.78 -16.43
N GLU A 286 -23.64 22.00 -16.44
CA GLU A 286 -23.03 23.18 -15.80
C GLU A 286 -23.59 23.46 -14.40
N ARG A 287 -24.67 22.77 -13.99
CA ARG A 287 -25.30 22.96 -12.67
C ARG A 287 -26.14 21.76 -12.26
N ALA A 288 -26.25 21.50 -10.96
CA ALA A 288 -27.20 20.52 -10.45
C ALA A 288 -28.67 20.97 -10.73
N PRO A 289 -29.59 20.02 -11.01
CA PRO A 289 -31.01 20.29 -11.21
C PRO A 289 -31.73 20.74 -9.93
N THR A 290 -32.81 21.50 -10.12
CA THR A 290 -33.81 21.85 -9.09
C THR A 290 -34.73 20.67 -8.79
N ALA A 291 -35.61 20.79 -7.79
CA ALA A 291 -36.58 19.74 -7.44
C ALA A 291 -37.50 19.36 -8.60
N ALA A 292 -38.03 20.34 -9.35
CA ALA A 292 -38.91 20.10 -10.48
C ALA A 292 -38.18 19.42 -11.64
N GLU A 293 -36.95 19.84 -11.92
CA GLU A 293 -36.09 19.21 -12.93
C GLU A 293 -35.69 17.79 -12.52
N MET A 294 -35.37 17.56 -11.24
CA MET A 294 -35.13 16.21 -10.74
C MET A 294 -36.36 15.32 -10.92
N GLY A 295 -37.56 15.85 -10.68
CA GLY A 295 -38.84 15.19 -10.94
C GLY A 295 -38.97 14.66 -12.38
N THR A 296 -38.55 15.44 -13.39
CA THR A 296 -38.62 14.97 -14.80
C THR A 296 -37.65 13.84 -15.10
N LEU A 297 -36.45 13.84 -14.52
CA LEU A 297 -35.53 12.70 -14.60
C LEU A 297 -36.14 11.47 -13.93
N LEU A 298 -36.67 11.66 -12.73
CA LEU A 298 -37.28 10.65 -11.89
C LEU A 298 -38.48 9.96 -12.56
N ASP A 299 -39.33 10.71 -13.25
CA ASP A 299 -40.49 10.19 -13.98
C ASP A 299 -40.14 9.54 -15.32
N GLY A 300 -38.84 9.51 -15.69
CA GLY A 300 -38.38 8.96 -16.97
C GLY A 300 -38.77 9.81 -18.19
N ALA A 301 -39.06 11.09 -17.99
CA ALA A 301 -39.40 12.01 -19.08
C ALA A 301 -38.17 12.50 -19.86
N VAL A 302 -36.98 12.36 -19.29
CA VAL A 302 -35.70 12.63 -19.95
C VAL A 302 -35.30 11.44 -20.83
N ALA A 303 -34.84 11.68 -22.05
CA ALA A 303 -34.32 10.62 -22.90
C ALA A 303 -33.06 10.00 -22.26
N LEU A 304 -33.01 8.67 -22.22
CA LEU A 304 -31.89 7.94 -21.59
C LEU A 304 -30.53 8.29 -22.21
N ASP A 305 -30.49 8.67 -23.50
CA ASP A 305 -29.28 9.09 -24.20
C ASP A 305 -28.77 10.49 -23.80
N ASP A 306 -29.62 11.30 -23.20
CA ASP A 306 -29.24 12.62 -22.67
C ASP A 306 -28.65 12.54 -21.25
N VAL A 307 -28.81 11.40 -20.58
CA VAL A 307 -28.21 11.15 -19.27
C VAL A 307 -26.73 10.77 -19.44
N ILE A 308 -25.87 11.41 -18.67
CA ILE A 308 -24.41 11.25 -18.70
C ILE A 308 -23.87 11.14 -17.27
N ILE A 309 -22.62 10.68 -17.15
CA ILE A 309 -21.91 10.65 -15.87
C ILE A 309 -21.40 12.07 -15.59
N HIS A 310 -21.71 12.59 -14.40
CA HIS A 310 -21.08 13.81 -13.89
C HIS A 310 -19.73 13.48 -13.26
N ARG A 311 -19.72 12.50 -12.34
CA ARG A 311 -18.50 12.01 -11.70
C ARG A 311 -18.69 10.58 -11.21
N THR A 312 -17.57 9.90 -10.99
CA THR A 312 -17.52 8.64 -10.26
C THR A 312 -16.74 8.81 -8.97
N GLU A 313 -17.14 8.09 -7.93
CA GLU A 313 -16.50 8.11 -6.63
C GLU A 313 -16.15 6.67 -6.25
N HIS A 314 -14.85 6.38 -6.28
CA HIS A 314 -14.26 5.07 -6.03
C HIS A 314 -13.86 4.97 -4.57
N TYR A 315 -14.58 4.13 -3.81
CA TYR A 315 -14.31 3.93 -2.39
C TYR A 315 -13.39 2.73 -2.20
N PHE A 316 -12.36 2.90 -1.38
CA PHE A 316 -11.44 1.84 -1.00
C PHE A 316 -10.95 2.10 0.42
N HIS A 317 -11.11 1.12 1.31
CA HIS A 317 -10.83 1.26 2.74
C HIS A 317 -11.61 2.44 3.35
N HIS A 318 -10.91 3.47 3.83
CA HIS A 318 -11.47 4.71 4.39
C HIS A 318 -11.27 5.90 3.45
N TRP A 319 -11.01 5.65 2.17
CA TRP A 319 -10.69 6.67 1.18
C TRP A 319 -11.70 6.68 0.04
N VAL A 320 -11.90 7.87 -0.54
CA VAL A 320 -12.68 8.06 -1.76
C VAL A 320 -11.87 8.81 -2.82
N TYR A 321 -11.69 8.22 -3.98
CA TYR A 321 -11.11 8.88 -5.16
C TYR A 321 -12.22 9.36 -6.07
N VAL A 322 -12.24 10.66 -6.37
CA VAL A 322 -13.24 11.26 -7.26
C VAL A 322 -12.67 11.47 -8.65
N THR A 323 -13.35 10.92 -9.66
CA THR A 323 -13.08 11.20 -11.08
C THR A 323 -14.19 12.06 -11.65
N ASP A 324 -13.89 13.33 -11.91
CA ASP A 324 -14.83 14.27 -12.54
C ASP A 324 -14.82 14.11 -14.07
N TYR A 325 -16.01 13.96 -14.67
CA TYR A 325 -16.19 13.78 -16.11
C TYR A 325 -16.49 15.08 -16.84
N LEU A 326 -16.86 16.14 -16.11
CA LEU A 326 -17.23 17.44 -16.68
C LEU A 326 -16.13 18.50 -16.46
N ALA A 327 -15.14 18.17 -15.63
CA ALA A 327 -14.08 19.08 -15.24
C ALA A 327 -12.71 18.38 -15.19
N PRO A 328 -11.94 18.31 -16.30
CA PRO A 328 -12.26 18.82 -17.64
C PRO A 328 -13.33 17.97 -18.35
N ASP A 329 -14.07 18.57 -19.29
CA ASP A 329 -15.20 17.91 -19.96
C ASP A 329 -14.74 16.76 -20.85
N LEU A 330 -14.80 15.54 -20.33
CA LEU A 330 -14.36 14.33 -21.01
C LEU A 330 -15.21 14.06 -22.27
N TYR A 331 -16.42 14.61 -22.35
CA TYR A 331 -17.31 14.48 -23.50
C TYR A 331 -17.04 15.52 -24.59
N ALA A 332 -16.24 16.54 -24.31
CA ALA A 332 -15.88 17.56 -25.30
C ALA A 332 -15.01 16.97 -26.42
N PRO A 333 -15.09 17.52 -27.65
CA PRO A 333 -14.15 17.18 -28.72
C PRO A 333 -12.70 17.38 -28.25
N ARG A 334 -11.81 16.49 -28.69
CA ARG A 334 -10.40 16.47 -28.24
C ARG A 334 -9.71 17.84 -28.23
N PRO A 335 -9.79 18.68 -29.27
CA PRO A 335 -9.14 19.99 -29.26
C PRO A 335 -9.65 20.92 -28.16
N GLU A 336 -10.95 20.85 -27.84
CA GLU A 336 -11.54 21.64 -26.77
C GLU A 336 -11.12 21.13 -25.40
N TRP A 337 -11.14 19.82 -25.20
CA TRP A 337 -10.65 19.22 -23.96
C TRP A 337 -9.16 19.53 -23.70
N GLU A 338 -8.31 19.44 -24.73
CA GLU A 338 -6.89 19.80 -24.62
C GLU A 338 -6.70 21.27 -24.24
N ARG A 339 -7.54 22.18 -24.75
CA ARG A 339 -7.57 23.59 -24.32
C ARG A 339 -7.95 23.71 -22.85
N GLN A 340 -8.99 23.03 -22.39
CA GLN A 340 -9.42 23.06 -20.99
C GLN A 340 -8.33 22.53 -20.06
N VAL A 341 -7.65 21.44 -20.43
CA VAL A 341 -6.52 20.88 -19.68
C VAL A 341 -5.35 21.87 -19.62
N ALA A 342 -5.03 22.56 -20.72
CA ALA A 342 -3.95 23.53 -20.75
C ALA A 342 -4.25 24.80 -19.93
N ALA A 343 -5.51 25.21 -19.85
CA ALA A 343 -5.96 26.36 -19.07
C ALA A 343 -6.04 26.09 -17.56
N ARG A 344 -6.05 24.82 -17.14
CA ARG A 344 -6.16 24.44 -15.74
C ARG A 344 -4.84 24.57 -15.00
N GLN A 345 -4.92 25.13 -13.80
CA GLN A 345 -3.83 25.08 -12.84
C GLN A 345 -3.70 23.64 -12.31
N GLN A 346 -2.47 23.14 -12.25
CA GLN A 346 -2.18 21.88 -11.56
C GLN A 346 -1.97 22.18 -10.09
N GLU A 347 -2.82 21.61 -9.24
CA GLU A 347 -2.69 21.73 -7.79
C GLU A 347 -1.79 20.62 -7.23
N ARG A 348 -1.77 19.46 -7.91
CA ARG A 348 -0.98 18.29 -7.52
C ARG A 348 -0.03 17.85 -8.63
N GLU A 349 1.18 17.46 -8.24
CA GLU A 349 2.15 16.82 -9.14
C GLU A 349 1.53 15.63 -9.88
N GLY A 350 1.71 15.59 -11.20
CA GLY A 350 1.22 14.53 -12.08
C GLY A 350 -0.29 14.53 -12.35
N GLU A 351 -1.03 15.55 -11.93
CA GLU A 351 -2.48 15.68 -12.11
C GLU A 351 -2.92 15.69 -13.58
N ARG A 352 -2.18 16.37 -14.46
CA ARG A 352 -2.47 16.37 -15.90
C ARG A 352 -2.59 14.96 -16.45
N VAL A 353 -1.71 14.05 -16.05
CA VAL A 353 -1.73 12.66 -16.53
C VAL A 353 -2.93 11.89 -15.98
N ARG A 354 -3.42 12.21 -14.78
CA ARG A 354 -4.68 11.65 -14.26
C ARG A 354 -5.85 12.04 -15.14
N TRP A 355 -5.92 13.30 -15.61
CA TRP A 355 -6.97 13.72 -16.57
C TRP A 355 -6.87 12.97 -17.91
N PHE A 356 -5.67 12.76 -18.45
CA PHE A 356 -5.48 11.94 -19.66
C PHE A 356 -5.89 10.48 -19.44
N ALA A 357 -5.59 9.90 -18.28
CA ALA A 357 -6.01 8.55 -17.93
C ALA A 357 -7.54 8.45 -17.83
N ALA A 358 -8.18 9.40 -17.14
CA ALA A 358 -9.64 9.49 -17.03
C ALA A 358 -10.31 9.60 -18.41
N ARG A 359 -9.82 10.51 -19.29
CA ARG A 359 -10.31 10.60 -20.67
C ARG A 359 -10.13 9.29 -21.41
N SER A 360 -8.97 8.63 -21.29
CA SER A 360 -8.74 7.37 -21.97
C SER A 360 -9.65 6.23 -21.48
N LEU A 361 -10.14 6.26 -20.25
CA LEU A 361 -11.09 5.27 -19.72
C LEU A 361 -12.54 5.60 -20.09
N ALA A 362 -12.83 6.85 -20.44
CA ALA A 362 -14.13 7.30 -20.92
C ALA A 362 -14.42 6.84 -22.36
N TYR A 363 -13.43 6.35 -23.12
CA TYR A 363 -13.60 5.88 -24.50
C TYR A 363 -13.11 4.45 -24.68
N LEU A 364 -13.79 3.69 -25.55
CA LEU A 364 -13.44 2.29 -25.86
C LEU A 364 -12.33 2.20 -26.92
N ASP A 365 -12.17 3.23 -27.74
CA ASP A 365 -11.21 3.28 -28.84
C ASP A 365 -10.25 4.47 -28.73
N ALA A 366 -9.09 4.35 -29.38
CA ALA A 366 -8.08 5.42 -29.40
C ALA A 366 -8.50 6.64 -30.24
N GLY A 367 -9.47 6.47 -31.14
CA GLY A 367 -10.03 7.55 -31.96
C GLY A 367 -11.08 8.39 -31.25
N GLU A 368 -11.44 8.03 -30.00
CA GLU A 368 -12.49 8.68 -29.22
C GLU A 368 -13.85 8.70 -29.94
N THR A 369 -14.16 7.64 -30.69
CA THR A 369 -15.41 7.50 -31.46
C THR A 369 -16.51 6.78 -30.69
N GLN A 370 -16.16 5.97 -29.70
CA GLN A 370 -17.07 5.16 -28.89
C GLN A 370 -16.92 5.51 -27.42
N LEU A 371 -17.89 6.25 -26.91
CA LEU A 371 -17.96 6.62 -25.49
C LEU A 371 -18.33 5.41 -24.63
N SER A 372 -17.64 5.24 -23.52
CA SER A 372 -18.01 4.28 -22.49
C SER A 372 -18.73 4.98 -21.35
N LEU A 373 -20.01 4.63 -21.16
CA LEU A 373 -20.81 5.08 -20.00
C LEU A 373 -20.72 4.11 -18.82
N HIS A 374 -19.77 3.18 -18.86
CA HIS A 374 -19.56 2.19 -17.81
C HIS A 374 -18.27 2.54 -17.06
N PRO A 375 -18.35 2.97 -15.79
CA PRO A 375 -17.17 3.19 -14.96
C PRO A 375 -16.27 1.95 -14.94
N LYS A 376 -14.96 2.14 -15.08
CA LYS A 376 -13.99 1.06 -14.91
C LYS A 376 -13.57 1.01 -13.45
N VAL A 377 -13.63 -0.16 -12.85
CA VAL A 377 -13.25 -0.37 -11.46
C VAL A 377 -12.28 -1.53 -11.40
N PHE A 378 -11.09 -1.28 -10.89
CA PHE A 378 -10.05 -2.28 -10.73
C PHE A 378 -10.12 -2.83 -9.31
N VAL A 379 -10.26 -4.14 -9.15
CA VAL A 379 -10.43 -4.80 -7.85
C VAL A 379 -9.37 -5.87 -7.63
N GLY A 380 -9.01 -6.16 -6.38
CA GLY A 380 -8.09 -7.25 -6.05
C GLY A 380 -6.65 -6.84 -5.73
N GLY A 381 -6.37 -5.67 -5.14
CA GLY A 381 -5.01 -5.10 -5.07
C GLY A 381 -4.01 -5.86 -4.20
N ASP A 382 -2.77 -5.97 -4.68
CA ASP A 382 -1.65 -6.58 -3.95
C ASP A 382 -1.14 -5.63 -2.86
N GLY A 383 -1.48 -5.89 -1.60
CA GLY A 383 -0.94 -5.20 -0.42
C GLY A 383 0.59 -5.11 -0.37
N LYS A 384 1.07 -3.88 -0.16
CA LYS A 384 2.46 -3.47 0.10
C LYS A 384 2.55 -2.91 1.51
N GLY A 385 3.01 -3.75 2.44
CA GLY A 385 2.99 -3.39 3.85
C GLY A 385 3.82 -4.31 4.74
N LEU A 386 3.85 -4.02 6.03
CA LEU A 386 4.49 -4.90 7.02
C LEU A 386 3.82 -6.28 7.06
N ASN A 387 2.52 -6.36 6.75
CA ASN A 387 1.83 -7.64 6.57
C ASN A 387 2.54 -8.57 5.56
N ALA A 388 3.21 -8.03 4.54
CA ALA A 388 3.96 -8.80 3.54
C ALA A 388 5.24 -9.46 4.09
N ILE A 389 5.76 -9.06 5.25
CA ILE A 389 6.92 -9.70 5.92
C ILE A 389 6.53 -10.61 7.09
N LEU A 390 5.32 -10.44 7.65
CA LEU A 390 4.88 -11.12 8.88
C LEU A 390 4.39 -12.56 8.65
N GLY A 391 4.13 -12.96 7.40
CA GLY A 391 3.68 -14.32 7.05
C GLY A 391 4.75 -15.18 6.37
N PRO A 392 4.54 -16.50 6.28
CA PRO A 392 5.31 -17.35 5.38
C PRO A 392 5.06 -17.00 3.91
N PRO A 393 6.00 -17.31 2.99
CA PRO A 393 5.75 -17.23 1.57
C PRO A 393 4.50 -18.02 1.18
N SER A 394 3.64 -17.45 0.35
CA SER A 394 2.39 -18.05 -0.11
C SER A 394 2.29 -17.95 -1.62
N ARG A 395 1.71 -18.98 -2.28
CA ARG A 395 1.35 -18.89 -3.71
C ARG A 395 0.17 -17.95 -3.95
N LEU A 396 -0.59 -17.70 -2.91
CA LEU A 396 -1.81 -16.91 -2.93
C LEU A 396 -1.40 -15.48 -2.58
N GLY A 397 -1.85 -14.53 -3.39
CA GLY A 397 -1.76 -13.11 -3.06
C GLY A 397 -2.56 -12.84 -1.77
N ARG A 398 -2.53 -11.60 -1.31
CA ARG A 398 -3.37 -11.10 -0.21
C ARG A 398 -4.14 -9.91 -0.77
N SER A 399 -5.11 -10.21 -1.61
CA SER A 399 -5.74 -9.22 -2.47
C SER A 399 -6.85 -8.50 -1.73
N SER A 400 -6.76 -7.18 -1.63
CA SER A 400 -7.90 -6.39 -1.14
C SER A 400 -9.03 -6.36 -2.16
N HIS A 401 -10.26 -6.17 -1.69
CA HIS A 401 -11.41 -5.97 -2.58
C HIS A 401 -11.70 -4.49 -2.89
N GLY A 402 -10.80 -3.58 -2.51
CA GLY A 402 -10.93 -2.14 -2.74
C GLY A 402 -11.20 -1.80 -4.20
N SER A 403 -12.05 -0.79 -4.42
CA SER A 403 -12.48 -0.35 -5.75
C SER A 403 -11.60 0.77 -6.27
N PHE A 404 -10.61 0.46 -7.12
CA PHE A 404 -9.64 1.44 -7.62
C PHE A 404 -10.02 2.02 -9.00
N PRO A 405 -9.73 3.30 -9.27
CA PRO A 405 -10.08 3.94 -10.55
C PRO A 405 -9.17 3.52 -11.71
N MET A 406 -7.92 3.15 -11.43
CA MET A 406 -6.92 2.79 -12.45
C MET A 406 -5.74 1.99 -11.87
N PRO A 407 -4.94 1.29 -12.69
CA PRO A 407 -3.73 0.62 -12.22
C PRO A 407 -2.67 1.60 -11.72
N ALA A 408 -2.24 1.41 -10.47
CA ALA A 408 -1.16 2.14 -9.81
C ALA A 408 -0.76 1.45 -8.49
N LEU A 409 0.30 1.92 -7.85
CA LEU A 409 0.56 1.68 -6.43
C LEU A 409 -0.10 2.82 -5.63
N TYR A 410 -1.17 2.54 -4.89
CA TYR A 410 -1.84 3.48 -4.00
C TYR A 410 -1.23 3.38 -2.61
N LYS A 411 -0.77 4.48 -2.04
CA LYS A 411 0.00 4.49 -0.78
C LYS A 411 -0.76 5.16 0.34
N ASP A 412 -0.44 4.72 1.55
CA ASP A 412 -1.05 5.22 2.78
C ASP A 412 -2.58 5.02 2.81
N ILE A 413 -3.07 3.94 2.18
CA ILE A 413 -4.51 3.65 2.08
C ILE A 413 -5.01 2.62 3.10
N GLY A 414 -4.13 1.73 3.55
CA GLY A 414 -4.44 0.73 4.55
C GLY A 414 -3.85 1.05 5.94
N PRO A 415 -4.13 0.21 6.94
CA PRO A 415 -3.61 0.38 8.30
C PRO A 415 -2.09 0.50 8.33
N GLN A 416 -1.53 1.24 9.29
CA GLN A 416 -0.06 1.41 9.45
C GLN A 416 0.66 1.99 8.20
N GLY A 417 -0.06 2.68 7.31
CA GLY A 417 0.52 3.29 6.10
C GLY A 417 0.81 2.28 4.99
N THR A 418 0.14 1.12 4.99
CA THR A 418 0.30 0.16 3.89
C THR A 418 -0.30 0.70 2.59
N GLY A 419 0.35 0.39 1.47
CA GLY A 419 -0.19 0.63 0.14
C GLY A 419 -0.73 -0.64 -0.51
N GLU A 420 -1.33 -0.51 -1.69
CA GLU A 420 -1.77 -1.63 -2.53
C GLU A 420 -1.44 -1.35 -3.98
N VAL A 421 -0.96 -2.37 -4.70
CA VAL A 421 -0.63 -2.25 -6.12
C VAL A 421 -1.66 -2.97 -6.98
N ILE A 422 -2.10 -2.27 -8.01
CA ILE A 422 -2.95 -2.78 -9.08
C ILE A 422 -2.09 -2.84 -10.35
N GLN A 423 -1.79 -4.04 -10.84
CA GLN A 423 -0.91 -4.24 -12.00
C GLN A 423 -1.64 -4.70 -13.26
N THR A 424 -2.96 -4.91 -13.19
CA THR A 424 -3.75 -5.38 -14.33
C THR A 424 -3.63 -4.41 -15.50
N ASP A 425 -3.42 -4.92 -16.71
CA ASP A 425 -3.37 -4.06 -17.90
C ASP A 425 -4.74 -3.43 -18.15
N TRP A 426 -4.86 -2.13 -17.89
CA TRP A 426 -6.10 -1.39 -18.13
C TRP A 426 -6.55 -1.41 -19.58
N ARG A 427 -5.67 -1.66 -20.55
CA ARG A 427 -6.05 -1.71 -21.97
C ARG A 427 -7.01 -2.86 -22.28
N ILE A 428 -7.11 -3.86 -21.41
CA ILE A 428 -8.06 -4.96 -21.54
C ILE A 428 -9.52 -4.47 -21.63
N VAL A 429 -9.81 -3.28 -21.09
CA VAL A 429 -11.17 -2.69 -21.14
C VAL A 429 -11.52 -2.05 -22.48
N ARG A 430 -10.56 -1.93 -23.41
CA ARG A 430 -10.80 -1.38 -24.77
C ARG A 430 -11.47 -2.38 -25.71
N ALA A 431 -11.34 -3.67 -25.41
CA ALA A 431 -12.03 -4.74 -26.13
C ALA A 431 -12.67 -5.68 -25.11
N PRO A 432 -13.68 -5.20 -24.35
CA PRO A 432 -14.29 -5.97 -23.28
C PRO A 432 -15.03 -7.19 -23.86
N PRO A 433 -15.17 -8.28 -23.08
CA PRO A 433 -16.02 -9.39 -23.47
C PRO A 433 -17.50 -8.96 -23.52
N GLY A 434 -18.39 -9.79 -24.07
CA GLY A 434 -19.84 -9.51 -24.08
C GLY A 434 -20.44 -9.41 -22.67
N ALA A 435 -21.60 -8.77 -22.52
CA ALA A 435 -22.26 -8.61 -21.21
C ALA A 435 -22.63 -9.94 -20.54
N ASP A 436 -22.92 -10.98 -21.35
CA ASP A 436 -23.21 -12.35 -20.89
C ASP A 436 -21.96 -13.23 -20.73
N ALA A 437 -20.76 -12.67 -20.93
CA ALA A 437 -19.53 -13.44 -20.82
C ALA A 437 -19.35 -14.02 -19.40
N PRO A 438 -18.74 -15.20 -19.28
CA PRO A 438 -18.55 -15.86 -17.99
C PRO A 438 -17.61 -15.06 -17.08
N GLU A 439 -17.76 -15.25 -15.77
CA GLU A 439 -16.93 -14.61 -14.76
C GLU A 439 -15.46 -15.07 -14.78
N THR A 440 -15.10 -16.03 -15.65
CA THR A 440 -13.71 -16.42 -15.89
C THR A 440 -12.93 -15.38 -16.68
N GLU A 441 -13.61 -14.45 -17.35
CA GLU A 441 -12.97 -13.36 -18.08
C GLU A 441 -12.35 -12.34 -17.11
N PRO A 442 -11.24 -11.67 -17.50
CA PRO A 442 -10.62 -10.64 -16.67
C PRO A 442 -11.49 -9.42 -16.41
N VAL A 443 -12.50 -9.18 -17.26
CA VAL A 443 -13.47 -8.08 -17.12
C VAL A 443 -14.86 -8.68 -16.89
N VAL A 444 -15.41 -8.44 -15.71
CA VAL A 444 -16.79 -8.83 -15.36
C VAL A 444 -17.70 -7.62 -15.59
N ARG A 445 -18.68 -7.82 -16.46
CA ARG A 445 -19.63 -6.81 -16.90
C ARG A 445 -20.93 -6.90 -16.09
N TYR A 446 -21.31 -5.79 -15.44
CA TYR A 446 -22.55 -5.67 -14.67
C TYR A 446 -23.64 -4.92 -15.43
N ASP A 447 -23.41 -4.53 -16.67
CA ASP A 447 -24.43 -4.04 -17.60
C ASP A 447 -25.29 -5.19 -18.18
N ASN A 448 -25.53 -6.20 -17.35
CA ASN A 448 -26.46 -7.29 -17.60
C ASN A 448 -27.52 -7.24 -16.48
N PRO A 449 -28.81 -7.05 -16.79
CA PRO A 449 -29.85 -6.91 -15.77
C PRO A 449 -29.96 -8.13 -14.85
N ALA A 450 -29.57 -9.34 -15.29
CA ALA A 450 -29.55 -10.52 -14.43
C ALA A 450 -28.54 -10.39 -13.27
N ARG A 451 -27.45 -9.63 -13.48
CA ARG A 451 -26.40 -9.36 -12.48
C ARG A 451 -26.68 -8.13 -11.62
N LEU A 452 -27.78 -7.41 -11.86
CA LEU A 452 -28.15 -6.22 -11.09
C LEU A 452 -29.36 -6.48 -10.21
N GLU A 453 -29.42 -5.76 -9.09
CA GLU A 453 -30.57 -5.74 -8.20
C GLU A 453 -30.67 -4.38 -7.54
N ILE A 454 -31.85 -3.77 -7.60
CA ILE A 454 -32.08 -2.49 -6.95
C ILE A 454 -32.37 -2.73 -5.47
N LEU A 455 -31.71 -1.94 -4.62
CA LEU A 455 -31.97 -1.88 -3.19
C LEU A 455 -32.80 -0.63 -2.85
N PRO A 456 -33.91 -0.78 -2.13
CA PRO A 456 -34.65 0.35 -1.58
C PRO A 456 -33.91 0.95 -0.37
N ASP A 457 -34.46 2.04 0.19
CA ASP A 457 -34.14 2.41 1.58
C ASP A 457 -34.84 1.45 2.55
N TRP A 458 -34.21 1.12 3.69
CA TRP A 458 -34.76 0.12 4.61
C TRP A 458 -36.12 0.57 5.19
N GLU A 459 -36.38 1.87 5.26
CA GLU A 459 -37.66 2.47 5.65
C GLU A 459 -38.81 2.08 4.70
N ARG A 460 -38.51 1.73 3.45
CA ARG A 460 -39.52 1.32 2.45
C ARG A 460 -39.96 -0.11 2.64
N VAL A 461 -39.07 -0.97 3.12
CA VAL A 461 -39.33 -2.41 3.29
C VAL A 461 -39.73 -2.76 4.73
N LEU A 462 -39.33 -1.98 5.74
CA LEU A 462 -39.66 -2.28 7.14
C LEU A 462 -41.17 -2.43 7.41
N PRO A 463 -42.07 -1.56 6.91
CA PRO A 463 -43.51 -1.75 7.12
C PRO A 463 -44.04 -3.05 6.49
N LEU A 464 -43.50 -3.42 5.32
CA LEU A 464 -43.87 -4.63 4.59
C LEU A 464 -43.40 -5.89 5.31
N MET A 465 -42.21 -5.83 5.93
CA MET A 465 -41.65 -6.90 6.76
C MET A 465 -42.56 -7.30 7.92
N TRP A 466 -43.44 -6.45 8.43
CA TRP A 466 -44.31 -6.87 9.54
C TRP A 466 -45.36 -7.89 9.10
N THR A 467 -45.79 -7.82 7.86
CA THR A 467 -46.89 -8.63 7.33
C THR A 467 -46.46 -9.67 6.31
N ASP A 468 -45.35 -9.44 5.61
CA ASP A 468 -44.94 -10.25 4.46
C ASP A 468 -43.65 -11.04 4.76
N PRO A 469 -43.74 -12.38 4.89
CA PRO A 469 -42.58 -13.24 5.20
C PRO A 469 -41.53 -13.25 4.08
N ASP A 470 -41.94 -13.10 2.82
CA ASP A 470 -40.99 -13.09 1.71
C ASP A 470 -40.17 -11.80 1.70
N VAL A 471 -40.79 -10.67 2.04
CA VAL A 471 -40.08 -9.38 2.21
C VAL A 471 -39.14 -9.45 3.41
N ARG A 472 -39.56 -10.01 4.56
CA ARG A 472 -38.68 -10.25 5.71
C ARG A 472 -37.46 -11.03 5.33
N ARG A 473 -37.65 -12.20 4.73
CA ARG A 473 -36.57 -13.10 4.33
C ARG A 473 -35.59 -12.43 3.37
N ARG A 474 -36.09 -11.59 2.47
CA ARG A 474 -35.26 -10.92 1.45
C ARG A 474 -34.48 -9.74 1.98
N TYR A 475 -35.02 -8.96 2.92
CA TYR A 475 -34.46 -7.65 3.27
C TYR A 475 -34.12 -7.48 4.76
N ALA A 476 -34.40 -8.44 5.65
CA ALA A 476 -34.14 -8.28 7.09
C ALA A 476 -32.67 -7.96 7.42
N TRP A 477 -31.73 -8.42 6.59
CA TRP A 477 -30.30 -8.09 6.70
C TRP A 477 -29.99 -6.60 6.50
N MET A 478 -30.88 -5.82 5.88
CA MET A 478 -30.73 -4.37 5.76
C MET A 478 -31.18 -3.62 7.02
N VAL A 479 -31.98 -4.24 7.89
CA VAL A 479 -32.57 -3.62 9.08
C VAL A 479 -31.90 -4.09 10.36
N LEU A 480 -31.53 -5.37 10.42
CA LEU A 480 -30.90 -5.98 11.57
C LEU A 480 -29.37 -5.79 11.52
N PRO A 481 -28.69 -5.57 12.65
CA PRO A 481 -27.23 -5.45 12.72
C PRO A 481 -26.55 -6.82 12.56
N ILE A 482 -26.67 -7.41 11.36
CA ILE A 482 -26.07 -8.68 10.98
C ILE A 482 -24.68 -8.43 10.39
N ARG A 483 -23.69 -9.18 10.87
CA ARG A 483 -22.36 -9.24 10.25
C ARG A 483 -22.31 -10.29 9.16
N PHE A 484 -21.64 -9.96 8.07
CA PHE A 484 -21.41 -10.85 6.95
C PHE A 484 -20.06 -11.51 7.18
N GLY A 485 -20.04 -12.63 7.91
CA GLY A 485 -18.81 -13.31 8.30
C GLY A 485 -18.67 -13.47 9.80
N TYR A 486 -17.87 -14.45 10.22
CA TYR A 486 -17.54 -14.66 11.62
C TYR A 486 -17.04 -13.36 12.28
N PRO A 487 -17.55 -12.94 13.46
CA PRO A 487 -17.44 -11.56 13.94
C PRO A 487 -16.01 -11.04 14.11
N ALA A 488 -15.07 -11.91 14.48
CA ALA A 488 -13.66 -11.57 14.62
C ALA A 488 -12.79 -12.78 14.25
N THR A 489 -12.08 -12.71 13.14
CA THR A 489 -11.21 -13.80 12.68
C THR A 489 -9.76 -13.59 13.12
N LYS A 490 -8.94 -14.61 12.92
CA LYS A 490 -7.51 -14.56 13.19
C LYS A 490 -6.79 -13.68 12.16
N SER A 491 -6.07 -12.66 12.65
CA SER A 491 -5.19 -11.79 11.85
C SER A 491 -3.83 -11.58 12.57
N PRO A 492 -2.72 -11.27 11.87
CA PRO A 492 -1.41 -11.03 12.49
C PRO A 492 -1.41 -9.96 13.59
N PHE A 493 -2.34 -9.02 13.55
CA PHE A 493 -2.49 -7.96 14.56
C PHE A 493 -3.68 -8.18 15.51
N ALA A 494 -4.51 -9.20 15.26
CA ALA A 494 -5.68 -9.48 16.08
C ALA A 494 -5.30 -10.01 17.45
N GLY A 495 -6.03 -9.54 18.46
CA GLY A 495 -5.91 -9.99 19.84
C GLY A 495 -4.70 -9.48 20.62
N ILE A 496 -3.89 -8.59 20.04
CA ILE A 496 -2.84 -7.86 20.76
C ILE A 496 -3.47 -6.83 21.70
N VAL A 497 -4.53 -6.16 21.24
CA VAL A 497 -5.27 -5.14 22.00
C VAL A 497 -6.72 -5.60 22.10
N LYS A 498 -7.20 -5.85 23.33
CA LYS A 498 -8.62 -6.12 23.58
C LYS A 498 -9.44 -4.89 23.17
N TYR A 499 -10.64 -5.14 22.65
CA TYR A 499 -11.63 -4.13 22.30
C TYR A 499 -11.18 -3.13 21.22
N ALA A 500 -10.32 -3.56 20.30
CA ALA A 500 -9.81 -2.74 19.20
C ALA A 500 -10.02 -3.44 17.85
N GLU A 501 -10.49 -2.67 16.86
CA GLU A 501 -10.47 -3.11 15.46
C GLU A 501 -9.03 -3.12 14.95
N THR A 502 -8.57 -4.26 14.46
CA THR A 502 -7.22 -4.44 13.92
C THR A 502 -7.22 -4.90 12.45
N GLY A 503 -8.37 -4.73 11.79
CA GLY A 503 -8.65 -5.20 10.44
C GLY A 503 -9.18 -6.63 10.39
N ASN A 504 -9.78 -7.16 11.45
CA ASN A 504 -10.12 -8.58 11.53
C ASN A 504 -11.60 -8.85 11.81
N LEU A 505 -12.42 -7.80 11.85
CA LEU A 505 -13.84 -7.94 12.06
C LEU A 505 -14.57 -8.01 10.73
N SER A 506 -15.56 -8.90 10.66
CA SER A 506 -16.48 -8.95 9.52
C SER A 506 -17.36 -7.70 9.47
N VAL A 507 -17.71 -7.25 8.28
CA VAL A 507 -18.51 -6.02 8.08
C VAL A 507 -20.00 -6.27 8.31
N MET A 508 -20.75 -5.20 8.63
CA MET A 508 -22.22 -5.24 8.60
C MET A 508 -22.75 -4.99 7.19
N ALA A 509 -24.07 -5.12 7.02
CA ALA A 509 -24.75 -4.76 5.77
C ALA A 509 -24.44 -3.33 5.31
N PRO A 510 -24.51 -3.05 4.00
CA PRO A 510 -24.42 -1.72 3.41
C PRO A 510 -25.19 -0.63 4.15
N SER A 511 -26.41 -0.90 4.61
CA SER A 511 -27.24 0.07 5.35
C SER A 511 -26.63 0.54 6.68
N PHE A 512 -25.65 -0.17 7.23
CA PHE A 512 -24.91 0.22 8.43
C PHE A 512 -23.54 0.85 8.11
N SER A 513 -23.13 0.85 6.84
CA SER A 513 -21.87 1.44 6.39
C SER A 513 -21.99 2.95 6.27
N GLY A 514 -20.99 3.68 6.76
CA GLY A 514 -20.92 5.15 6.68
C GLY A 514 -21.07 5.75 5.28
N GLY A 515 -20.90 4.95 4.21
CA GLY A 515 -21.13 5.36 2.81
C GLY A 515 -22.59 5.28 2.34
N TRP A 516 -23.49 4.60 3.06
CA TRP A 516 -24.90 4.47 2.66
C TRP A 516 -25.60 5.82 2.55
N ASN A 517 -26.24 6.08 1.40
CA ASN A 517 -26.92 7.35 1.09
C ASN A 517 -26.02 8.59 1.18
N ARG A 518 -24.71 8.46 0.88
CA ARG A 518 -23.75 9.58 0.93
C ARG A 518 -22.87 9.65 -0.29
N VAL A 519 -22.41 10.87 -0.60
CA VAL A 519 -21.48 11.20 -1.68
C VAL A 519 -20.20 11.77 -1.10
N GLY A 520 -19.09 11.57 -1.82
CA GLY A 520 -17.78 12.15 -1.51
C GLY A 520 -17.24 11.75 -0.14
N ASP A 521 -16.40 12.63 0.41
CA ASP A 521 -15.89 12.53 1.77
C ASP A 521 -17.01 12.76 2.81
N GLY A 522 -17.03 11.93 3.86
CA GLY A 522 -18.15 11.85 4.79
C GLY A 522 -17.91 10.82 5.88
N ALA A 523 -18.88 10.57 6.77
CA ALA A 523 -18.62 9.76 7.98
C ALA A 523 -18.09 8.35 7.63
N GLY A 524 -16.79 8.14 7.83
CA GLY A 524 -16.06 6.91 7.52
C GLY A 524 -15.11 6.97 6.31
N TYR A 525 -15.20 8.01 5.47
CA TYR A 525 -14.40 8.16 4.25
C TYR A 525 -13.78 9.56 4.12
N GLU A 526 -12.48 9.60 3.85
CA GLU A 526 -11.72 10.80 3.57
C GLU A 526 -11.39 10.91 2.08
N ARG A 527 -11.23 12.14 1.57
CA ARG A 527 -10.92 12.36 0.16
C ARG A 527 -9.48 11.96 -0.16
N TYR A 528 -9.30 11.15 -1.21
CA TYR A 528 -8.00 10.74 -1.72
C TYR A 528 -7.61 11.58 -2.93
N GLU A 529 -6.73 12.56 -2.72
CA GLU A 529 -6.23 13.48 -3.74
C GLU A 529 -4.72 13.29 -3.96
N PRO A 530 -4.35 12.28 -4.76
CA PRO A 530 -2.96 11.87 -4.80
C PRO A 530 -2.11 12.77 -5.68
N HIS A 531 -0.90 13.02 -5.21
CA HIS A 531 0.22 13.24 -6.11
C HIS A 531 0.53 11.95 -6.87
N ARG A 532 0.78 12.06 -8.17
CA ARG A 532 1.25 10.94 -8.99
C ARG A 532 2.74 11.06 -9.22
N LEU A 533 3.48 10.06 -8.77
CA LEU A 533 4.92 9.93 -8.98
C LEU A 533 5.26 8.81 -9.94
N SER A 534 6.35 8.99 -10.68
CA SER A 534 6.87 7.98 -11.60
C SER A 534 7.31 6.72 -10.85
N SER A 535 7.13 5.57 -11.50
CA SER A 535 7.65 4.26 -11.06
C SER A 535 9.17 4.22 -10.90
N TRP A 536 9.90 5.17 -11.48
CA TRP A 536 11.36 5.24 -11.43
C TRP A 536 11.92 5.52 -10.04
N TYR A 537 11.12 6.17 -9.19
CA TYR A 537 11.53 6.62 -7.88
C TYR A 537 10.61 6.02 -6.83
N PRO A 538 10.85 4.76 -6.39
CA PRO A 538 10.12 4.19 -5.28
C PRO A 538 10.30 5.12 -4.07
N GLY A 539 9.20 5.56 -3.48
CA GLY A 539 9.22 6.48 -2.34
C GLY A 539 9.31 5.76 -1.00
N SER A 540 9.37 4.42 -0.99
CA SER A 540 9.65 3.65 0.23
C SER A 540 10.28 2.28 -0.05
N LEU A 541 10.85 1.68 1.00
CA LEU A 541 11.30 0.28 0.99
C LEU A 541 10.19 -0.71 0.63
N GLN A 542 8.95 -0.43 1.06
CA GLN A 542 7.81 -1.34 0.91
C GLN A 542 7.37 -1.48 -0.55
N ASP A 543 7.73 -0.51 -1.41
CA ASP A 543 7.40 -0.49 -2.83
C ASP A 543 8.06 -1.67 -3.57
N ASN A 544 9.13 -2.23 -3.01
CA ASN A 544 9.84 -3.41 -3.54
C ASN A 544 9.32 -4.74 -3.01
N PHE A 545 8.39 -4.74 -2.04
CA PHE A 545 7.88 -5.99 -1.48
C PHE A 545 7.04 -6.76 -2.49
N VAL A 546 7.22 -8.07 -2.51
CA VAL A 546 6.45 -9.02 -3.31
C VAL A 546 5.52 -9.76 -2.35
N GLN A 547 4.23 -9.67 -2.60
CA GLN A 547 3.24 -10.10 -1.60
C GLN A 547 3.34 -11.59 -1.24
N SER A 548 3.61 -12.43 -2.25
CA SER A 548 3.77 -13.88 -2.12
C SER A 548 5.04 -14.31 -1.39
N TRP A 549 5.97 -13.39 -1.10
CA TRP A 549 7.27 -13.75 -0.55
C TRP A 549 7.29 -13.86 0.97
N GLY A 550 6.29 -13.34 1.68
CA GLY A 550 6.26 -13.40 3.14
C GLY A 550 7.56 -12.86 3.75
N PHE A 551 8.10 -13.55 4.76
CA PHE A 551 9.39 -13.17 5.38
C PHE A 551 10.58 -13.11 4.41
N LEU A 552 10.51 -13.71 3.22
CA LEU A 552 11.57 -13.57 2.20
C LEU A 552 11.64 -12.14 1.64
N ASN A 553 10.63 -11.29 1.88
CA ASN A 553 10.74 -9.85 1.64
C ASN A 553 11.87 -9.19 2.45
N LEU A 554 12.32 -9.80 3.56
CA LEU A 554 13.50 -9.37 4.33
C LEU A 554 14.84 -9.81 3.73
N THR A 555 14.82 -10.47 2.56
CA THR A 555 16.03 -10.90 1.84
C THR A 555 16.32 -9.99 0.65
N ALA A 556 16.08 -10.44 -0.58
CA ALA A 556 16.40 -9.72 -1.81
C ALA A 556 15.75 -8.32 -1.92
N PRO A 557 14.47 -8.09 -1.54
CA PRO A 557 13.86 -6.74 -1.65
C PRO A 557 14.51 -5.71 -0.71
N LEU A 558 14.91 -6.14 0.48
CA LEU A 558 15.70 -5.31 1.40
C LEU A 558 17.12 -5.10 0.84
N LEU A 559 17.76 -6.15 0.31
CA LEU A 559 19.10 -6.07 -0.27
C LEU A 559 19.16 -5.07 -1.45
N VAL A 560 18.19 -5.09 -2.37
CA VAL A 560 18.13 -4.13 -3.49
C VAL A 560 17.69 -2.73 -3.07
N SER A 561 17.46 -2.51 -1.78
CA SER A 561 17.13 -1.20 -1.22
C SER A 561 18.25 -0.63 -0.35
N ILE A 562 19.37 -1.36 -0.21
CA ILE A 562 20.58 -0.91 0.49
C ILE A 562 21.78 -0.80 -0.47
N PRO A 563 22.77 0.05 -0.19
CA PRO A 563 23.98 0.17 -0.99
C PRO A 563 24.81 -1.11 -1.08
N PRO A 564 25.54 -1.36 -2.20
CA PRO A 564 25.49 -0.66 -3.49
C PRO A 564 24.32 -1.11 -4.39
N PHE A 565 23.56 -2.12 -3.96
CA PHE A 565 22.60 -2.80 -4.80
C PHE A 565 21.40 -1.92 -5.17
N ASP A 566 21.07 -0.95 -4.34
CA ASP A 566 20.03 0.05 -4.62
C ASP A 566 20.27 0.84 -5.90
N LEU A 567 21.50 1.34 -6.11
CA LEU A 567 21.86 2.07 -7.32
C LEU A 567 21.86 1.15 -8.54
N ALA A 568 22.49 -0.02 -8.42
CA ALA A 568 22.56 -1.00 -9.50
C ALA A 568 21.17 -1.49 -9.92
N TRP A 569 20.31 -1.80 -8.96
CA TRP A 569 18.93 -2.24 -9.20
C TRP A 569 18.12 -1.18 -9.91
N ARG A 570 18.22 0.10 -9.49
CA ARG A 570 17.52 1.21 -10.15
C ARG A 570 17.98 1.38 -11.60
N LEU A 571 19.28 1.33 -11.86
CA LEU A 571 19.82 1.43 -13.22
C LEU A 571 19.30 0.31 -14.12
N VAL A 572 19.25 -0.92 -13.62
CA VAL A 572 18.72 -2.08 -14.37
C VAL A 572 17.21 -1.97 -14.59
N ARG A 573 16.44 -1.49 -13.61
CA ARG A 573 14.96 -1.47 -13.68
C ARG A 573 14.40 -0.29 -14.48
N THR A 574 15.18 0.80 -14.63
CA THR A 574 14.74 2.04 -15.29
C THR A 574 14.19 1.84 -16.72
N PRO A 575 14.86 1.10 -17.62
CA PRO A 575 14.37 0.91 -18.99
C PRO A 575 13.02 0.18 -19.07
N PHE A 576 12.80 -0.78 -18.16
CA PHE A 576 11.57 -1.58 -18.13
C PHE A 576 10.36 -0.75 -17.68
N HIS A 577 10.54 0.10 -16.67
CA HIS A 577 9.48 0.96 -16.14
C HIS A 577 9.13 2.15 -17.03
N GLY A 578 10.05 2.63 -17.87
CA GLY A 578 9.78 3.71 -18.83
C GLY A 578 8.79 3.34 -19.94
N SER A 579 8.57 2.05 -20.20
CA SER A 579 7.74 1.54 -21.31
C SER A 579 6.22 1.57 -21.07
N ASN A 580 5.78 1.73 -19.82
CA ASN A 580 4.36 1.86 -19.48
C ASN A 580 4.19 2.81 -18.28
N PRO A 581 4.03 4.12 -18.50
CA PRO A 581 4.04 5.11 -17.43
C PRO A 581 2.83 5.03 -16.49
N VAL A 582 1.74 4.34 -16.88
CA VAL A 582 0.57 4.12 -16.01
C VAL A 582 0.87 2.96 -15.05
N ASN A 583 1.37 1.83 -15.57
CA ASN A 583 1.75 0.70 -14.74
C ASN A 583 3.01 1.00 -13.92
N GLY A 584 2.86 0.98 -12.60
CA GLY A 584 3.93 1.23 -11.64
C GLY A 584 4.02 2.68 -11.14
N SER A 585 3.19 3.60 -11.64
CA SER A 585 3.05 4.91 -11.00
C SER A 585 2.65 4.74 -9.54
N SER A 586 3.19 5.57 -8.66
CA SER A 586 2.86 5.56 -7.24
C SER A 586 2.03 6.79 -6.88
N TYR A 587 0.86 6.58 -6.28
CA TYR A 587 -0.09 7.60 -5.88
C TYR A 587 0.02 7.80 -4.38
N TYR A 588 0.26 9.04 -3.96
CA TYR A 588 0.46 9.40 -2.55
C TYR A 588 -0.55 10.46 -2.14
N ASN A 589 -1.41 10.12 -1.20
CA ASN A 589 -2.39 11.04 -0.66
C ASN A 589 -1.85 11.80 0.54
N SER A 590 -1.01 12.79 0.24
CA SER A 590 -0.46 13.70 1.23
C SER A 590 -0.63 15.13 0.73
N ALA A 591 -0.83 16.10 1.63
CA ALA A 591 -0.94 17.51 1.28
C ALA A 591 0.31 18.03 0.53
N THR A 592 1.45 17.37 0.74
CA THR A 592 2.72 17.66 0.09
C THR A 592 3.31 16.37 -0.44
N VAL A 593 3.82 16.39 -1.67
CA VAL A 593 4.63 15.30 -2.23
C VAL A 593 5.65 14.81 -1.19
N PRO A 594 5.88 13.49 -1.04
CA PRO A 594 6.89 12.98 -0.12
C PRO A 594 8.22 13.72 -0.28
N TYR A 595 8.80 14.05 0.88
CA TYR A 595 10.16 14.56 1.05
C TYR A 595 11.14 13.83 0.12
N ARG A 596 11.79 14.59 -0.78
CA ARG A 596 12.97 14.27 -1.64
C ARG A 596 13.10 12.80 -2.05
N PHE A 597 13.16 12.46 -3.33
CA PHE A 597 13.30 11.07 -3.80
C PHE A 597 14.73 10.70 -4.19
N ILE A 598 15.45 11.65 -4.77
CA ILE A 598 16.84 11.49 -5.21
C ILE A 598 17.61 12.79 -4.97
N GLY A 599 18.87 12.68 -4.59
CA GLY A 599 19.76 13.82 -4.42
C GLY A 599 21.15 13.57 -4.98
N GLY A 600 21.69 14.57 -5.67
CA GLY A 600 23.11 14.66 -5.98
C GLY A 600 23.84 15.35 -4.84
N THR A 601 25.00 14.82 -4.45
CA THR A 601 25.82 15.32 -3.34
C THR A 601 27.22 15.60 -3.86
N VAL A 602 27.76 16.78 -3.57
CA VAL A 602 29.15 17.17 -3.90
C VAL A 602 29.72 17.97 -2.73
N GLY A 603 30.98 17.75 -2.38
CA GLY A 603 31.60 18.42 -1.24
C GLY A 603 33.07 18.11 -1.07
N VAL A 604 33.58 18.43 0.12
CA VAL A 604 34.95 18.15 0.52
C VAL A 604 34.99 17.27 1.77
N SER A 605 35.96 16.36 1.83
CA SER A 605 36.26 15.48 2.96
C SER A 605 37.68 15.77 3.43
N ARG A 606 37.87 16.05 4.73
CA ARG A 606 39.20 16.16 5.33
C ARG A 606 39.48 14.99 6.26
N PHE A 607 40.64 14.37 6.11
CA PHE A 607 41.11 13.32 7.03
C PHE A 607 42.64 13.29 7.11
N THR A 608 43.17 12.62 8.14
CA THR A 608 44.60 12.35 8.29
C THR A 608 44.85 10.86 8.12
N LEU A 609 45.82 10.51 7.29
CA LEU A 609 46.15 9.12 7.02
C LEU A 609 46.83 8.47 8.25
N PRO A 610 46.39 7.29 8.71
CA PRO A 610 47.04 6.57 9.81
C PRO A 610 48.44 6.11 9.38
N SER A 611 49.38 6.11 10.32
CA SER A 611 50.77 5.75 10.04
C SER A 611 50.94 4.27 9.66
N ASP A 612 49.98 3.40 10.00
CA ASP A 612 49.99 2.00 9.53
C ASP A 612 50.07 1.85 7.99
N PHE A 613 49.68 2.88 7.21
CA PHE A 613 49.85 2.91 5.75
C PHE A 613 51.31 2.88 5.28
N PHE A 614 52.29 3.17 6.15
CA PHE A 614 53.71 2.95 5.87
C PHE A 614 54.02 1.48 5.53
N GLY A 615 53.17 0.54 5.97
CA GLY A 615 53.27 -0.87 5.59
C GLY A 615 53.23 -1.12 4.08
N LEU A 616 52.72 -0.19 3.29
CA LEU A 616 52.69 -0.28 1.82
C LEU A 616 54.07 -0.13 1.17
N PHE A 617 55.05 0.48 1.85
CA PHE A 617 56.43 0.50 1.37
C PHE A 617 57.12 -0.87 1.49
N GLY A 618 56.51 -1.82 2.22
CA GLY A 618 57.01 -3.19 2.37
C GLY A 618 56.71 -4.10 1.18
N PHE A 619 56.07 -3.60 0.12
CA PHE A 619 55.88 -4.35 -1.12
C PHE A 619 57.21 -4.47 -1.88
N PRO A 620 57.53 -5.63 -2.52
CA PRO A 620 58.81 -5.85 -3.19
C PRO A 620 59.18 -4.76 -4.20
N GLU A 621 58.19 -4.23 -4.93
CA GLU A 621 58.35 -3.18 -5.94
C GLU A 621 58.91 -1.87 -5.38
N LEU A 622 58.76 -1.62 -4.07
CA LEU A 622 59.28 -0.44 -3.38
C LEU A 622 60.37 -0.78 -2.37
N TYR A 623 60.26 -1.93 -1.70
CA TYR A 623 61.17 -2.37 -0.65
C TYR A 623 62.52 -2.83 -1.20
N GLU A 624 62.57 -3.59 -2.30
CA GLU A 624 63.85 -4.02 -2.88
C GLU A 624 64.66 -2.82 -3.40
N PRO A 625 64.08 -1.86 -4.15
CA PRO A 625 64.79 -0.64 -4.52
C PRO A 625 65.20 0.21 -3.32
N LEU A 626 64.43 0.20 -2.23
CA LEU A 626 64.80 0.90 -0.99
C LEU A 626 66.06 0.28 -0.38
N LEU A 627 66.16 -1.04 -0.31
CA LEU A 627 67.36 -1.73 0.17
C LEU A 627 68.58 -1.45 -0.71
N VAL A 628 68.40 -1.44 -2.03
CA VAL A 628 69.47 -1.08 -2.97
C VAL A 628 69.92 0.36 -2.75
N ALA A 629 68.98 1.32 -2.65
CA ALA A 629 69.30 2.73 -2.42
C ALA A 629 70.02 2.96 -1.08
N LEU A 630 69.64 2.23 -0.03
CA LEU A 630 70.32 2.29 1.27
C LEU A 630 71.72 1.64 1.24
N ALA A 631 71.88 0.52 0.53
CA ALA A 631 73.17 -0.15 0.35
C ALA A 631 74.14 0.71 -0.48
N ASP A 632 73.66 1.34 -1.56
CA ASP A 632 74.42 2.29 -2.37
C ASP A 632 74.84 3.52 -1.56
N ALA A 633 74.03 3.91 -0.57
CA ALA A 633 74.34 4.96 0.38
C ALA A 633 75.27 4.51 1.53
N GLY A 634 75.73 3.25 1.53
CA GLY A 634 76.67 2.70 2.51
C GLY A 634 76.06 2.33 3.85
N VAL A 635 74.73 2.14 3.92
CA VAL A 635 73.99 1.86 5.15
C VAL A 635 73.69 0.36 5.27
N GLY A 636 74.15 -0.27 6.36
CA GLY A 636 73.80 -1.65 6.69
C GLY A 636 72.37 -1.76 7.23
N ALA A 637 71.66 -2.85 6.89
CA ALA A 637 70.27 -3.07 7.32
C ALA A 637 70.08 -3.09 8.86
N GLY A 638 71.14 -3.36 9.62
CA GLY A 638 71.12 -3.35 11.09
C GLY A 638 71.43 -1.99 11.73
N ASP A 639 71.84 -0.99 10.95
CA ASP A 639 72.29 0.31 11.45
C ASP A 639 71.17 1.36 11.48
N LEU A 640 69.98 1.03 10.96
CA LEU A 640 68.86 1.96 10.82
C LEU A 640 68.05 2.09 12.10
N VAL A 641 67.93 3.31 12.60
CA VAL A 641 66.97 3.70 13.63
C VAL A 641 65.86 4.51 12.95
N SER A 642 64.63 3.97 12.97
CA SER A 642 63.46 4.65 12.44
C SER A 642 63.06 5.84 13.31
N GLY A 643 62.93 7.00 12.67
CA GLY A 643 62.32 8.18 13.26
C GLY A 643 60.79 8.14 13.21
N PRO A 644 60.12 9.19 13.72
CA PRO A 644 58.68 9.28 13.72
C PRO A 644 58.13 9.26 12.28
N GLU A 645 57.03 8.54 12.12
CA GLU A 645 56.25 8.50 10.89
C GLU A 645 55.42 9.78 10.77
N GLU A 646 55.59 10.52 9.67
CA GLU A 646 54.83 11.73 9.35
C GLU A 646 53.81 11.44 8.25
N THR A 647 52.54 11.82 8.49
CA THR A 647 51.47 11.72 7.50
C THR A 647 50.78 13.07 7.33
N THR A 648 50.41 13.42 6.10
CA THR A 648 49.73 14.70 5.82
C THR A 648 48.22 14.54 5.85
N SER A 649 47.49 15.57 6.29
CA SER A 649 46.04 15.63 6.10
C SER A 649 45.69 15.91 4.64
N SER A 650 44.73 15.20 4.08
CA SER A 650 44.21 15.47 2.74
C SER A 650 42.84 16.16 2.79
N THR A 651 42.51 16.91 1.73
CA THR A 651 41.18 17.50 1.51
C THR A 651 40.71 17.10 0.13
N ASP A 652 39.69 16.26 0.09
CA ASP A 652 39.32 15.50 -1.10
C ASP A 652 37.92 15.84 -1.58
N LEU A 653 37.71 15.79 -2.89
CA LEU A 653 36.38 15.87 -3.46
C LEU A 653 35.59 14.60 -3.08
N VAL A 654 34.41 14.80 -2.51
CA VAL A 654 33.41 13.74 -2.35
C VAL A 654 32.22 14.03 -3.26
N ALA A 655 31.81 13.03 -4.03
CA ALA A 655 30.60 13.07 -4.83
C ALA A 655 29.71 11.87 -4.50
N GLY A 656 28.40 12.00 -4.64
CA GLY A 656 27.52 10.90 -4.32
C GLY A 656 26.07 11.10 -4.72
N VAL A 657 25.30 10.01 -4.59
CA VAL A 657 23.86 9.97 -4.81
C VAL A 657 23.18 9.56 -3.52
N SER A 658 22.19 10.34 -3.11
CA SER A 658 21.29 10.04 -2.00
C SER A 658 19.96 9.52 -2.56
N LEU A 659 19.51 8.38 -2.08
CA LEU A 659 18.22 7.78 -2.41
C LEU A 659 17.39 7.76 -1.14
N PHE A 660 16.31 8.53 -1.11
CA PHE A 660 15.50 8.67 0.07
C PHE A 660 14.46 7.55 0.10
N LEU A 661 14.40 6.84 1.21
CA LEU A 661 13.59 5.63 1.41
C LEU A 661 12.42 5.89 2.36
N GLY A 662 11.95 7.14 2.40
CA GLY A 662 10.93 7.66 3.30
C GLY A 662 11.41 8.91 4.05
N ARG A 663 10.64 9.35 5.05
CA ARG A 663 10.92 10.60 5.79
C ARG A 663 12.21 10.56 6.63
N ARG A 664 12.62 9.38 7.07
CA ARG A 664 13.76 9.21 8.00
C ARG A 664 14.93 8.44 7.44
N PHE A 665 14.69 7.49 6.53
CA PHE A 665 15.74 6.65 5.99
C PHE A 665 16.26 7.19 4.66
N VAL A 666 17.58 7.29 4.54
CA VAL A 666 18.25 7.69 3.30
C VAL A 666 19.38 6.70 3.03
N SER A 667 19.43 6.19 1.81
CA SER A 667 20.57 5.43 1.32
C SER A 667 21.54 6.38 0.63
N GLU A 668 22.78 6.47 1.11
CA GLU A 668 23.81 7.36 0.58
C GLU A 668 24.92 6.54 -0.08
N ASN A 669 25.14 6.77 -1.38
CA ASN A 669 26.21 6.18 -2.17
C ASN A 669 27.25 7.28 -2.48
N THR A 670 28.43 7.20 -1.90
CA THR A 670 29.50 8.22 -2.09
C THR A 670 30.75 7.61 -2.70
N LEU A 671 31.44 8.39 -3.51
CA LEU A 671 32.74 8.09 -4.09
C LEU A 671 33.69 9.24 -3.76
N ARG A 672 34.91 8.89 -3.37
CA ARG A 672 36.00 9.84 -3.15
C ARG A 672 37.30 9.32 -3.73
N HIS A 673 38.15 10.25 -4.14
CA HIS A 673 39.54 10.00 -4.51
C HIS A 673 40.42 10.96 -3.71
N SER A 674 41.41 10.40 -3.02
CA SER A 674 42.28 11.13 -2.12
C SER A 674 43.75 10.88 -2.38
N ARG A 675 44.57 11.91 -2.13
CA ARG A 675 46.03 11.83 -2.17
C ARG A 675 46.61 12.33 -0.86
N SER A 676 47.37 11.49 -0.16
CA SER A 676 47.94 11.81 1.15
C SER A 676 49.43 11.48 1.16
N GLY A 677 50.28 12.41 1.60
CA GLY A 677 51.70 12.18 1.78
C GLY A 677 52.03 11.29 2.98
N LEU A 678 53.03 10.46 2.79
CA LEU A 678 53.73 9.65 3.78
C LEU A 678 55.20 10.06 3.76
N SER A 679 55.79 10.36 4.91
CA SER A 679 57.24 10.50 5.03
C SER A 679 57.79 9.95 6.35
N GLN A 680 58.89 9.22 6.29
CA GLN A 680 59.60 8.72 7.46
C GLN A 680 61.08 9.05 7.32
N VAL A 681 61.66 9.59 8.37
CA VAL A 681 63.10 9.88 8.43
C VAL A 681 63.79 8.73 9.16
N PHE A 682 64.82 8.16 8.54
CA PHE A 682 65.70 7.16 9.15
C PHE A 682 67.03 7.81 9.50
N THR A 683 67.60 7.42 10.64
CA THR A 683 68.95 7.82 11.05
C THR A 683 69.84 6.59 11.12
N VAL A 684 71.13 6.77 10.81
CA VAL A 684 72.10 5.67 10.85
C VAL A 684 72.85 5.71 12.19
N THR A 685 72.90 4.56 12.87
CA THR A 685 73.56 4.39 14.16
C THR A 685 75.05 4.74 14.01
N GLY A 686 75.49 5.81 14.67
CA GLY A 686 76.89 6.26 14.63
C GLY A 686 77.25 7.20 13.46
N ALA A 687 76.30 7.64 12.65
CA ALA A 687 76.53 8.65 11.60
C ALA A 687 75.51 9.80 11.67
N PRO A 688 75.89 11.04 11.33
CA PRO A 688 74.99 12.21 11.36
C PRO A 688 74.00 12.26 10.18
N THR A 689 74.08 11.30 9.25
CA THR A 689 73.28 11.27 8.03
C THR A 689 71.89 10.73 8.30
N ALA A 690 70.87 11.46 7.83
CA ALA A 690 69.48 11.06 7.89
C ALA A 690 68.93 10.92 6.46
N TYR A 691 68.13 9.87 6.22
CA TYR A 691 67.49 9.60 4.93
C TYR A 691 65.98 9.74 5.08
N ARG A 692 65.31 10.43 4.15
CA ARG A 692 63.87 10.60 4.16
C ARG A 692 63.22 9.70 3.11
N LEU A 693 62.52 8.66 3.55
CA LEU A 693 61.57 7.96 2.69
C LEU A 693 60.30 8.79 2.57
N SER A 694 59.83 9.02 1.36
CA SER A 694 58.60 9.75 1.08
C SER A 694 57.79 9.07 -0.02
N GLY A 695 56.48 9.32 -0.04
CA GLY A 695 55.57 8.86 -1.08
C GLY A 695 54.16 9.38 -0.85
N GLU A 696 53.26 9.13 -1.80
CA GLU A 696 51.87 9.57 -1.75
C GLU A 696 50.93 8.37 -1.86
N VAL A 697 49.97 8.24 -0.95
CA VAL A 697 48.91 7.25 -1.05
C VAL A 697 47.79 7.81 -1.93
N SER A 698 47.62 7.19 -3.10
CA SER A 698 46.47 7.39 -3.99
C SER A 698 45.39 6.40 -3.59
N MET A 699 44.32 6.90 -3.00
CA MET A 699 43.22 6.08 -2.46
C MET A 699 41.90 6.46 -3.10
N TRP A 700 41.17 5.47 -3.57
CA TRP A 700 39.78 5.58 -3.92
C TRP A 700 38.93 4.88 -2.87
N GLU A 701 37.78 5.46 -2.55
CA GLU A 701 36.85 4.88 -1.60
C GLU A 701 35.41 5.10 -2.07
N TYR A 702 34.72 3.99 -2.29
CA TYR A 702 33.27 3.94 -2.44
C TYR A 702 32.66 3.59 -1.06
N ALA A 703 31.70 4.37 -0.59
CA ALA A 703 31.03 4.15 0.68
C ALA A 703 29.51 4.21 0.51
N GLY A 704 28.86 3.09 0.82
CA GLY A 704 27.41 2.93 0.87
C GLY A 704 26.91 2.99 2.30
N SER A 705 26.00 3.92 2.61
CA SER A 705 25.52 4.18 3.97
C SER A 705 24.01 4.12 4.06
N LEU A 706 23.48 3.55 5.13
CA LEU A 706 22.11 3.80 5.55
C LEU A 706 22.13 4.89 6.63
N ARG A 707 21.46 6.00 6.32
CA ARG A 707 21.31 7.17 7.19
C ARG A 707 19.90 7.18 7.80
N TYR A 708 19.83 7.50 9.08
CA TYR A 708 18.59 7.71 9.83
C TYR A 708 18.53 9.15 10.36
N ASN A 709 17.54 9.91 9.90
CA ASN A 709 17.26 11.26 10.37
C ASN A 709 16.49 11.24 11.69
N LEU A 710 17.07 11.87 12.71
CA LEU A 710 16.46 12.03 14.02
C LEU A 710 15.31 13.06 13.99
N ALA A 711 15.41 14.07 13.11
CA ALA A 711 14.34 15.01 12.79
C ALA A 711 14.18 15.19 11.27
N THR A 712 12.99 15.59 10.81
CA THR A 712 12.61 15.62 9.39
C THR A 712 12.30 17.01 8.83
N GLY A 713 12.58 18.07 9.60
CA GLY A 713 12.35 19.47 9.18
C GLY A 713 13.51 20.03 8.35
N GLY A 714 13.63 21.36 8.26
CA GLY A 714 14.78 22.02 7.61
C GLY A 714 16.11 21.83 8.33
N PHE A 715 16.08 21.48 9.63
CA PHE A 715 17.25 21.06 10.41
C PHE A 715 17.15 19.56 10.71
N GLN A 716 18.14 18.80 10.29
CA GLN A 716 18.11 17.34 10.35
C GLN A 716 19.40 16.76 10.92
N PRO A 717 19.46 16.54 12.24
CA PRO A 717 20.50 15.73 12.83
C PRO A 717 20.28 14.26 12.43
N TYR A 718 21.36 13.55 12.14
CA TYR A 718 21.30 12.17 11.68
C TYR A 718 22.47 11.32 12.15
N VAL A 719 22.25 10.02 12.15
CA VAL A 719 23.29 8.99 12.27
C VAL A 719 23.33 8.16 11.00
N LYS A 720 24.49 7.64 10.64
CA LYS A 720 24.63 6.75 9.49
C LYS A 720 25.65 5.65 9.76
N GLY A 721 25.41 4.50 9.15
CA GLY A 721 26.34 3.38 9.20
C GLY A 721 26.30 2.62 7.89
N GLY A 722 27.39 1.96 7.55
CA GLY A 722 27.45 1.20 6.32
C GLY A 722 28.78 0.54 6.06
N TYR A 723 28.99 0.22 4.79
CA TYR A 723 30.17 -0.47 4.31
C TYR A 723 30.54 0.01 2.91
N GLY A 724 31.75 -0.30 2.50
CA GLY A 724 32.33 0.23 1.28
C GLY A 724 33.55 -0.54 0.79
N LEU A 725 34.09 -0.03 -0.30
CA LEU A 725 35.30 -0.51 -0.96
C LEU A 725 36.33 0.61 -0.92
N SER A 726 37.43 0.40 -0.22
CA SER A 726 38.62 1.25 -0.34
C SER A 726 39.71 0.47 -1.07
N TRP A 727 40.33 1.11 -2.06
CA TRP A 727 41.51 0.57 -2.75
C TRP A 727 42.54 1.67 -2.91
N TYR A 728 43.81 1.29 -2.78
CA TYR A 728 44.89 2.26 -2.69
C TYR A 728 46.21 1.69 -3.17
N ARG A 729 47.14 2.57 -3.47
CA ARG A 729 48.55 2.29 -3.75
C ARG A 729 49.41 3.47 -3.32
N VAL A 730 50.71 3.24 -3.21
CA VAL A 730 51.70 4.31 -3.10
C VAL A 730 52.08 4.75 -4.53
N GLU A 731 52.21 6.06 -4.71
CA GLU A 731 52.74 6.75 -5.90
C GLU A 731 53.89 7.66 -5.44
N ASN A 732 54.77 8.05 -6.37
CA ASN A 732 55.88 8.98 -6.11
C ASN A 732 56.80 8.56 -4.94
N ALA A 733 57.02 7.25 -4.76
CA ALA A 733 57.90 6.74 -3.70
C ALA A 733 59.37 7.08 -3.97
N ALA A 734 60.04 7.72 -3.02
CA ALA A 734 61.44 8.13 -3.13
C ALA A 734 62.18 8.09 -1.78
N LEU A 735 63.48 7.78 -1.84
CA LEU A 735 64.43 8.01 -0.75
C LEU A 735 65.20 9.30 -1.06
N ASP A 736 64.97 10.34 -0.26
CA ASP A 736 65.39 11.71 -0.51
C ASP A 736 64.93 12.21 -1.89
N SER A 737 65.82 12.22 -2.88
CA SER A 737 65.52 12.59 -4.27
C SER A 737 65.55 11.40 -5.25
N THR A 738 65.84 10.20 -4.77
CA THR A 738 65.99 8.99 -5.59
C THR A 738 64.70 8.20 -5.61
N VAL A 739 64.08 8.07 -6.78
CA VAL A 739 62.83 7.31 -6.96
C VAL A 739 63.09 5.82 -6.72
N LEU A 740 62.18 5.17 -5.99
CA LEU A 740 62.24 3.74 -5.69
C LEU A 740 61.55 2.94 -6.79
N GLY A 741 62.32 2.20 -7.60
CA GLY A 741 61.77 1.42 -8.70
C GLY A 741 61.12 2.31 -9.76
N ASP A 742 59.84 2.09 -10.05
CA ASP A 742 59.03 2.99 -10.89
C ASP A 742 58.27 4.08 -10.09
N GLY A 743 58.48 4.11 -8.78
CA GLY A 743 57.84 5.03 -7.85
C GLY A 743 56.42 4.62 -7.44
N THR A 744 55.91 3.46 -7.85
CA THR A 744 54.54 3.03 -7.57
C THR A 744 54.46 1.62 -6.98
N SER A 745 53.51 1.41 -6.06
CA SER A 745 53.15 0.07 -5.61
C SER A 745 52.02 -0.52 -6.45
N ARG A 746 51.87 -1.85 -6.41
CA ARG A 746 50.64 -2.51 -6.86
C ARG A 746 49.41 -1.97 -6.12
N TRP A 747 48.25 -2.08 -6.76
CA TRP A 747 46.97 -1.73 -6.12
C TRP A 747 46.58 -2.76 -5.08
N VAL A 748 46.27 -2.28 -3.88
CA VAL A 748 45.67 -3.10 -2.84
C VAL A 748 44.15 -3.08 -3.01
N ARG A 749 43.57 -4.27 -3.21
CA ARG A 749 42.12 -4.51 -3.28
C ARG A 749 41.35 -3.73 -4.36
N LYS A 750 42.01 -3.40 -5.47
CA LYS A 750 41.32 -2.76 -6.61
C LYS A 750 40.20 -3.68 -7.13
N PRO A 751 38.97 -3.17 -7.30
CA PRO A 751 37.88 -3.95 -7.88
C PRO A 751 38.17 -4.36 -9.32
N GLY A 752 37.97 -5.64 -9.64
CA GLY A 752 38.02 -6.21 -10.99
C GLY A 752 36.70 -6.91 -11.35
N LEU A 753 36.60 -7.53 -12.53
CA LEU A 753 35.33 -8.13 -13.00
C LEU A 753 34.78 -9.21 -12.05
N PHE A 754 35.66 -9.94 -11.35
CA PHE A 754 35.33 -10.96 -10.35
C PHE A 754 36.22 -10.90 -9.09
N GLU A 755 37.01 -9.83 -8.94
CA GLU A 755 38.01 -9.68 -7.88
C GLU A 755 37.67 -8.48 -7.00
N ASN A 756 37.85 -8.61 -5.68
CA ASN A 756 37.65 -7.53 -4.69
C ASN A 756 36.27 -6.85 -4.77
N LEU A 757 35.24 -7.58 -5.18
CA LEU A 757 33.86 -7.07 -5.29
C LEU A 757 33.15 -6.91 -3.93
N LEU A 758 33.63 -7.61 -2.89
CA LEU A 758 33.02 -7.59 -1.57
C LEU A 758 33.50 -6.39 -0.74
N PRO A 759 32.61 -5.74 0.04
CA PRO A 759 32.97 -4.62 0.89
C PRO A 759 34.14 -4.98 1.82
N ASN A 760 35.13 -4.08 1.89
CA ASN A 760 36.33 -4.26 2.69
C ASN A 760 36.46 -3.23 3.82
N THR A 761 35.57 -2.23 3.84
CA THR A 761 35.57 -1.11 4.77
C THR A 761 34.22 -0.97 5.43
N TRP A 762 34.21 -0.74 6.74
CA TRP A 762 33.03 -0.41 7.53
C TRP A 762 33.09 1.04 7.97
N HIS A 763 31.94 1.68 8.13
CA HIS A 763 31.90 3.03 8.67
C HIS A 763 30.68 3.31 9.54
N LEU A 764 30.86 4.25 10.45
CA LEU A 764 29.82 4.81 11.32
C LEU A 764 30.05 6.31 11.42
N GLY A 765 28.99 7.10 11.36
CA GLY A 765 29.07 8.55 11.44
C GLY A 765 27.79 9.20 11.93
N ALA A 766 27.91 10.49 12.20
CA ALA A 766 26.81 11.35 12.57
C ALA A 766 27.02 12.73 11.95
N GLY A 767 25.93 13.43 11.70
CA GLY A 767 25.99 14.74 11.05
C GLY A 767 24.70 15.53 11.20
N ILE A 768 24.73 16.70 10.60
CA ILE A 768 23.60 17.63 10.54
C ILE A 768 23.45 18.08 9.09
N GLU A 769 22.22 18.07 8.60
CA GLU A 769 21.84 18.70 7.34
C GLU A 769 20.93 19.91 7.60
N LEU A 770 21.25 21.04 6.98
CA LEU A 770 20.46 22.25 6.93
C LEU A 770 19.88 22.41 5.52
N VAL A 771 18.58 22.59 5.39
CA VAL A 771 17.89 22.77 4.10
C VAL A 771 17.31 24.19 4.05
N PRO A 772 18.13 25.18 3.65
CA PRO A 772 17.70 26.58 3.62
C PRO A 772 16.71 26.89 2.49
N LEU A 773 16.72 26.12 1.41
CA LEU A 773 15.79 26.28 0.28
C LEU A 773 15.06 24.96 0.04
N SER A 774 13.74 25.00 0.09
CA SER A 774 12.87 23.86 -0.20
C SER A 774 11.83 24.23 -1.25
N GLY A 775 11.63 23.36 -2.24
CA GLY A 775 10.57 23.50 -3.25
C GLY A 775 10.80 24.59 -4.31
N VAL A 776 12.03 25.07 -4.53
CA VAL A 776 12.32 26.04 -5.59
C VAL A 776 12.41 25.30 -6.93
N GLY A 777 11.35 25.36 -7.74
CA GLY A 777 11.27 24.60 -9.00
C GLY A 777 11.33 23.08 -8.79
N SER A 778 10.71 22.61 -7.69
CA SER A 778 10.76 21.20 -7.24
C SER A 778 12.15 20.71 -6.82
N LEU A 779 13.06 21.64 -6.47
CA LEU A 779 14.38 21.33 -5.94
C LEU A 779 14.55 21.81 -4.50
N ASP A 780 15.20 20.97 -3.72
CA ASP A 780 15.65 21.22 -2.37
C ASP A 780 17.17 21.31 -2.34
N TRP A 781 17.69 22.37 -1.71
CA TRP A 781 19.12 22.58 -1.52
C TRP A 781 19.48 22.44 -0.05
N GLY A 782 20.41 21.52 0.25
CA GLY A 782 20.86 21.21 1.60
C GLY A 782 22.38 21.36 1.77
N LEU A 783 22.81 21.81 2.95
CA LEU A 783 24.21 21.84 3.39
C LEU A 783 24.39 20.84 4.55
N LYS A 784 25.34 19.92 4.39
CA LYS A 784 25.66 18.84 5.33
C LYS A 784 27.03 19.06 5.96
N LEU A 785 27.10 18.87 7.28
CA LEU A 785 28.35 18.73 8.03
C LEU A 785 28.31 17.40 8.77
N GLU A 786 29.32 16.55 8.57
CA GLU A 786 29.35 15.22 9.20
C GLU A 786 30.74 14.74 9.60
N GLY A 787 30.78 13.97 10.68
CA GLY A 787 31.93 13.20 11.13
C GLY A 787 31.71 11.72 10.88
N VAL A 788 32.65 11.05 10.21
CA VAL A 788 32.54 9.62 9.87
C VAL A 788 33.84 8.89 10.18
N VAL A 789 33.74 7.75 10.83
CA VAL A 789 34.87 6.86 11.11
C VAL A 789 34.83 5.68 10.15
N PHE A 790 35.87 5.50 9.36
CA PHE A 790 36.07 4.35 8.47
C PHE A 790 37.03 3.36 9.12
N SER A 791 36.78 2.06 9.03
CA SER A 791 37.68 1.02 9.53
C SER A 791 37.79 -0.15 8.56
N HIS A 792 39.02 -0.56 8.29
CA HIS A 792 39.33 -1.75 7.49
C HIS A 792 40.67 -2.36 7.86
N LYS A 793 40.93 -3.56 7.36
CA LYS A 793 42.28 -4.14 7.34
C LYS A 793 43.08 -3.61 6.15
N LEU A 794 44.40 -3.46 6.25
CA LEU A 794 45.20 -2.97 5.13
C LEU A 794 45.21 -3.91 3.92
N GLY A 795 44.99 -5.21 4.12
CA GLY A 795 44.96 -6.19 3.03
C GLY A 795 46.33 -6.55 2.50
N LEU A 796 47.35 -6.45 3.35
CA LEU A 796 48.69 -6.95 3.07
C LEU A 796 48.66 -8.48 3.19
N THR A 797 48.43 -9.17 2.08
CA THR A 797 48.51 -10.64 1.98
C THR A 797 49.71 -11.01 1.13
N GLY A 798 50.60 -11.85 1.66
CA GLY A 798 51.75 -12.34 0.88
C GLY A 798 51.24 -13.35 -0.14
N GLU A 799 51.68 -13.23 -1.39
CA GLU A 799 51.65 -14.38 -2.29
C GLU A 799 52.57 -15.46 -1.74
N SER A 800 52.30 -16.73 -2.06
CA SER A 800 52.88 -17.89 -1.38
C SER A 800 54.41 -18.00 -1.43
N ASP A 801 55.10 -17.15 -2.18
CA ASP A 801 56.56 -17.06 -2.27
C ASP A 801 57.14 -15.64 -1.99
N GLU A 802 56.30 -14.63 -1.65
CA GLU A 802 56.77 -13.27 -1.34
C GLU A 802 56.87 -13.02 0.17
N LEU A 803 58.08 -12.74 0.65
CA LEU A 803 58.33 -12.37 2.04
C LEU A 803 57.84 -10.95 2.32
N LEU A 804 56.55 -10.78 2.64
CA LEU A 804 56.05 -9.52 3.17
C LEU A 804 56.56 -9.31 4.61
N LEU A 805 57.33 -8.25 4.81
CA LEU A 805 57.87 -7.86 6.13
C LEU A 805 56.83 -7.23 7.08
N VAL A 806 55.56 -7.11 6.64
CA VAL A 806 54.53 -6.35 7.37
C VAL A 806 53.27 -7.17 7.57
N SER A 807 52.76 -7.16 8.81
CA SER A 807 51.48 -7.80 9.18
C SER A 807 50.28 -6.98 8.72
N ASP A 808 49.21 -7.64 8.26
CA ASP A 808 47.93 -7.00 7.96
C ASP A 808 47.31 -6.34 9.21
N ARG A 809 47.38 -5.00 9.30
CA ARG A 809 46.86 -4.21 10.43
C ARG A 809 45.46 -3.68 10.15
N ARG A 810 44.66 -3.54 11.20
CA ARG A 810 43.37 -2.84 11.14
C ARG A 810 43.61 -1.35 11.36
N VAL A 811 43.16 -0.54 10.42
CA VAL A 811 43.25 0.91 10.44
C VAL A 811 41.87 1.53 10.68
N ALA A 812 41.86 2.71 11.30
CA ALA A 812 40.68 3.54 11.47
C ALA A 812 40.99 4.98 11.03
N ARG A 813 40.10 5.59 10.25
CA ARG A 813 40.23 6.96 9.73
C ARG A 813 39.04 7.80 10.16
N TRP A 814 39.30 8.97 10.72
CA TRP A 814 38.27 9.96 11.03
C TRP A 814 38.20 11.00 9.92
N HIS A 815 37.01 11.15 9.33
CA HIS A 815 36.72 12.10 8.27
C HIS A 815 35.77 13.17 8.76
N LEU A 816 36.03 14.41 8.37
CA LEU A 816 35.11 15.54 8.50
C LEU A 816 34.69 15.97 7.10
N ASN A 817 33.40 15.84 6.78
CA ASN A 817 32.87 16.18 5.46
C ASN A 817 31.98 17.42 5.52
N VAL A 818 32.12 18.28 4.51
CA VAL A 818 31.23 19.42 4.25
C VAL A 818 30.68 19.23 2.84
N VAL A 819 29.38 18.98 2.72
CA VAL A 819 28.77 18.52 1.47
C VAL A 819 27.50 19.31 1.16
N THR A 820 27.36 19.77 -0.08
CA THR A 820 26.11 20.30 -0.59
C THR A 820 25.29 19.19 -1.24
N THR A 821 23.98 19.21 -1.03
CA THR A 821 23.01 18.28 -1.61
C THR A 821 21.99 19.06 -2.43
N VAL A 822 21.77 18.66 -3.67
CA VAL A 822 20.64 19.12 -4.48
C VAL A 822 19.73 17.92 -4.68
N SER A 823 18.47 18.06 -4.32
CA SER A 823 17.52 16.95 -4.27
C SER A 823 16.20 17.33 -4.94
N PHE A 824 15.56 16.34 -5.55
CA PHE A 824 14.24 16.43 -6.16
C PHE A 824 13.24 15.66 -5.32
#